data_AF-A0A1X0S2U0-F1
#
_entry.id   AF-A0A1X0S2U0-F1
#
_cell.length_a   1.000
_cell.length_b   1.000
_cell.length_c   1.000
_cell.angle_alpha   90.00
_cell.angle_beta   90.00
_cell.angle_gamma   90.00
#
_symmetry.space_group_name_H-M   'P 1'
#
loop_
_entity.id
_entity.type
_entity.pdbx_description
1 polymer ?
#
loop_
_entity_poly.entity_id
_entity_poly.type
_entity_poly.pdbx_seq_one_letter_code
_entity_poly.pdbx_strand_id
1 'polypeptide(L)'
;MTSDIVIKLILSVGSAPRPRPDNESDWSLNPSAIALSVMDVSAVKSQLDSLGCEYQDRSIKSFSGTFQLIEVYCLDPLNNTVIFSNKPSFPSLLENAPIGLIDDINEKKDKIKKIGVLTSGGDAPGMNACVRAVVRYGISKGCEVFAVYEGYQGLVDGGIKKMDWKSVRGYLSVGGTSIGTARCMTFKTREGRLQAAENLIKNGIDALIVCGGDGSLTGADVFRSEWSGLNQELLETGRISEEEAETFKYLTIVGLVGSIDNDMSSTDITIGAVTSLHRICESVDSIGTTALSHSRAFVIEVMGRHCGWLALAAGIATGADFVFIPERPPPEDNWEETLCAVAHRHRKLGKRKTVVIVAEGALDKHLNPIKADHIKNILSDRLGLDTRVTTLGHTQRGGSPAAFDRILATIQSVAAVDAVLSATPETPSPIIGMSNNEVTTGDLMKAVELTHEVAQAIGEKNFARAIELRDPQFIEELEAYTATTILDDNSMLLPPHRRLRIGIIHVGAPAGGMNAATRTAVRYAINRGHKAFGINNGFPGLARGSVEELTWIAVDGWTSRGGSELGTNRAVPGEAVDIGMIAYQLQKYNIQSLLIIGGFEAFSSVIKLEQARHQYPSLCIPIACIPATVSNNVPGTDFSLGSDTALNAIVDSCDAIIQSARSSRRRVFVVEVQGGKSGYLAVEAGLASGASTIYIPEEGVNLSRLQSDVRHLMAMYMDDAADKSEGRIILRNESVSKTYTTQVISDILKEEGHALFDSRTAVLGHIQQGVNPSPLDRIRATRLAKCSLDFFEKHTAATLDRAHNLNNPAPIDLCRVEHSAAIIGLSGSKVTYRCIKELVPLTDMKNRKPLESWWLTHRPLVDLLSGRGLFTPQAQATLNRSK
;
A
#
# COMPACT_ATOMS: atom_id res chain seq x y z
N MET A 1 -20.30 -55.89 -9.03
CA MET A 1 -21.75 -56.00 -9.27
C MET A 1 -22.23 -54.61 -9.63
N THR A 2 -22.41 -54.34 -10.93
CA THR A 2 -23.01 -53.12 -11.45
C THR A 2 -24.50 -53.17 -11.16
N SER A 3 -24.93 -52.51 -10.08
CA SER A 3 -26.35 -52.34 -9.80
C SER A 3 -26.87 -51.23 -10.69
N ASP A 4 -27.67 -51.58 -11.70
CA ASP A 4 -28.45 -50.61 -12.47
C ASP A 4 -29.31 -49.79 -11.50
N ILE A 5 -29.07 -48.49 -11.42
CA ILE A 5 -29.89 -47.57 -10.64
C ILE A 5 -31.16 -47.31 -11.46
N VAL A 6 -32.27 -47.91 -11.06
CA VAL A 6 -33.59 -47.61 -11.63
C VAL A 6 -34.24 -46.49 -10.80
N ILE A 7 -34.24 -45.27 -11.34
CA ILE A 7 -34.99 -44.14 -10.75
C ILE A 7 -36.45 -44.27 -11.16
N LYS A 8 -37.33 -44.62 -10.21
CA LYS A 8 -38.78 -44.69 -10.43
C LYS A 8 -39.44 -43.38 -10.02
N LEU A 9 -39.75 -42.53 -10.98
CA LEU A 9 -40.54 -41.30 -10.76
C LEU A 9 -42.02 -41.67 -10.66
N ILE A 10 -42.63 -41.46 -9.49
CA ILE A 10 -44.07 -41.67 -9.26
C ILE A 10 -44.77 -40.32 -9.45
N LEU A 11 -45.51 -40.18 -10.55
CA LEU A 11 -46.31 -38.98 -10.82
C LEU A 11 -47.55 -38.97 -9.92
N SER A 12 -47.79 -37.89 -9.19
CA SER A 12 -49.03 -37.76 -8.41
C SER A 12 -50.19 -37.53 -9.37
N VAL A 13 -51.25 -38.32 -9.21
CA VAL A 13 -52.49 -38.18 -10.00
C VAL A 13 -53.09 -36.80 -9.70
N GLY A 14 -53.10 -35.91 -10.69
CA GLY A 14 -53.62 -34.54 -10.57
C GLY A 14 -52.63 -33.41 -10.88
N SER A 15 -51.35 -33.72 -11.17
CA SER A 15 -50.36 -32.70 -11.58
C SER A 15 -50.60 -32.24 -13.03
N ALA A 16 -50.82 -30.94 -13.24
CA ALA A 16 -50.89 -30.37 -14.59
C ALA A 16 -49.47 -30.32 -15.21
N PRO A 17 -49.27 -30.74 -16.47
CA PRO A 17 -47.98 -30.63 -17.13
C PRO A 17 -47.56 -29.17 -17.26
N ARG A 18 -46.28 -28.87 -17.01
CA ARG A 18 -45.74 -27.53 -17.26
C ARG A 18 -45.75 -27.26 -18.78
N PRO A 19 -45.83 -25.98 -19.21
CA PRO A 19 -45.58 -25.66 -20.61
C PRO A 19 -44.22 -26.21 -21.03
N ARG A 20 -44.16 -26.93 -22.17
CA ARG A 20 -42.88 -27.42 -22.69
C ARG A 20 -42.02 -26.20 -23.07
N PRO A 21 -40.80 -26.06 -22.53
CA PRO A 21 -39.90 -24.99 -22.95
C PRO A 21 -39.57 -25.15 -24.43
N ASP A 22 -39.37 -24.02 -25.12
CA ASP A 22 -39.04 -24.01 -26.54
C ASP A 22 -37.68 -24.71 -26.76
N ASN A 23 -37.54 -25.44 -27.87
CA ASN A 23 -36.32 -26.16 -28.19
C ASN A 23 -35.15 -25.20 -28.52
N GLU A 24 -35.45 -23.97 -28.94
CA GLU A 24 -34.45 -22.90 -29.14
C GLU A 24 -34.05 -22.17 -27.85
N SER A 25 -34.79 -22.36 -26.75
CA SER A 25 -34.48 -21.73 -25.46
C SER A 25 -33.41 -22.52 -24.70
N ASP A 26 -32.49 -21.82 -24.02
CA ASP A 26 -31.46 -22.45 -23.17
C ASP A 26 -32.10 -23.03 -21.90
N TRP A 27 -32.20 -24.35 -21.82
CA TRP A 27 -32.83 -25.05 -20.69
C TRP A 27 -32.03 -24.93 -19.39
N SER A 28 -30.76 -24.47 -19.43
CA SER A 28 -29.95 -24.25 -18.23
C SER A 28 -30.39 -23.04 -17.41
N LEU A 29 -31.18 -22.14 -17.98
CA LEU A 29 -31.72 -20.97 -17.28
C LEU A 29 -32.99 -21.28 -16.47
N ASN A 30 -33.44 -22.53 -16.45
CA ASN A 30 -34.67 -22.92 -15.76
C ASN A 30 -34.45 -22.99 -14.23
N PRO A 31 -35.15 -22.19 -13.41
CA PRO A 31 -34.88 -22.07 -11.97
C PRO A 31 -35.31 -23.30 -11.14
N SER A 32 -35.92 -24.30 -11.77
CA SER A 32 -36.38 -25.53 -11.12
C SER A 32 -35.91 -26.75 -11.91
N ALA A 33 -34.89 -27.45 -11.41
CA ALA A 33 -34.39 -28.66 -12.05
C ALA A 33 -34.04 -29.74 -11.01
N ILE A 34 -34.19 -31.00 -11.42
CA ILE A 34 -33.71 -32.15 -10.65
C ILE A 34 -32.32 -32.48 -11.18
N ALA A 35 -31.30 -32.38 -10.34
CA ALA A 35 -29.94 -32.65 -10.76
C ALA A 35 -29.42 -33.98 -10.22
N LEU A 36 -28.86 -34.80 -11.11
CA LEU A 36 -28.38 -36.15 -10.86
C LEU A 36 -26.91 -36.22 -11.22
N SER A 37 -26.09 -36.63 -10.25
CA SER A 37 -24.68 -36.89 -10.50
C SER A 37 -24.51 -38.28 -11.12
N VAL A 38 -23.87 -38.34 -12.29
CA VAL A 38 -23.61 -39.58 -13.03
C VAL A 38 -22.11 -39.71 -13.32
N MET A 39 -21.55 -40.92 -13.22
CA MET A 39 -20.11 -41.13 -13.46
C MET A 39 -19.74 -41.08 -14.95
N ASP A 40 -20.67 -41.45 -15.84
CA ASP A 40 -20.47 -41.45 -17.28
C ASP A 40 -21.65 -40.75 -17.98
N VAL A 41 -21.44 -39.48 -18.33
CA VAL A 41 -22.44 -38.67 -19.04
C VAL A 41 -22.60 -39.11 -20.50
N SER A 42 -21.56 -39.69 -21.11
CA SER A 42 -21.61 -40.19 -22.48
C SER A 42 -22.53 -41.39 -22.60
N ALA A 43 -22.49 -42.30 -21.61
CA ALA A 43 -23.43 -43.42 -21.52
C ALA A 43 -24.90 -42.95 -21.38
N VAL A 44 -25.15 -41.87 -20.63
CA VAL A 44 -26.49 -41.26 -20.50
C VAL A 44 -26.97 -40.71 -21.84
N LYS A 45 -26.11 -39.99 -22.59
CA LYS A 45 -26.45 -39.50 -23.94
C LYS A 45 -26.86 -40.65 -24.86
N SER A 46 -26.07 -41.72 -24.93
CA SER A 46 -26.39 -42.90 -25.74
C SER A 46 -27.70 -43.58 -25.34
N GLN A 47 -28.06 -43.59 -24.05
CA GLN A 47 -29.35 -44.09 -23.60
C GLN A 47 -30.50 -43.17 -24.00
N LEU A 48 -30.36 -41.84 -23.83
CA LEU A 48 -31.37 -40.87 -24.24
C LEU A 48 -31.63 -40.93 -25.75
N ASP A 49 -30.56 -41.07 -26.55
CA ASP A 49 -30.66 -41.28 -27.99
C ASP A 49 -31.43 -42.58 -28.31
N SER A 50 -31.16 -43.69 -27.60
CA SER A 50 -31.85 -44.97 -27.81
C SER A 50 -33.34 -44.93 -27.44
N LEU A 51 -33.71 -44.05 -26.51
CA LEU A 51 -35.08 -43.84 -26.04
C LEU A 51 -35.84 -42.77 -26.87
N GLY A 52 -35.15 -42.09 -27.80
CA GLY A 52 -35.72 -40.99 -28.58
C GLY A 52 -36.05 -39.75 -27.75
N CYS A 53 -35.37 -39.53 -26.63
CA CYS A 53 -35.56 -38.36 -25.77
C CYS A 53 -34.70 -37.19 -26.24
N GLU A 54 -35.30 -36.01 -26.42
CA GLU A 54 -34.57 -34.78 -26.72
C GLU A 54 -33.77 -34.29 -25.50
N TYR A 55 -32.54 -33.84 -25.73
CA TYR A 55 -31.68 -33.23 -24.71
C TYR A 55 -30.85 -32.08 -25.28
N GLN A 56 -30.42 -31.17 -24.39
CA GLN A 56 -29.42 -30.14 -24.68
C GLN A 56 -28.14 -30.44 -23.89
N ASP A 57 -26.97 -30.22 -24.48
CA ASP A 57 -25.70 -30.40 -23.80
C ASP A 57 -24.92 -29.09 -23.64
N ARG A 58 -24.39 -28.88 -22.44
CA ARG A 58 -23.51 -27.76 -22.13
C ARG A 58 -22.15 -28.31 -21.77
N SER A 59 -21.20 -28.15 -22.69
CA SER A 59 -19.80 -28.46 -22.42
C SER A 59 -19.04 -27.17 -22.11
N ILE A 60 -18.60 -27.02 -20.86
CA ILE A 60 -17.74 -25.90 -20.47
C ILE A 60 -16.29 -26.36 -20.58
N LYS A 61 -15.55 -25.75 -21.52
CA LYS A 61 -14.10 -25.92 -21.63
C LYS A 61 -13.42 -25.00 -20.60
N SER A 62 -12.59 -25.58 -19.74
CA SER A 62 -11.66 -24.80 -18.91
C SER A 62 -10.63 -24.07 -19.78
N PHE A 63 -10.09 -22.96 -19.28
CA PHE A 63 -9.09 -22.12 -19.97
C PHE A 63 -7.80 -22.89 -20.34
N SER A 64 -7.54 -24.04 -19.70
CA SER A 64 -6.41 -24.94 -19.96
C SER A 64 -6.71 -26.07 -20.97
N GLY A 65 -7.94 -26.20 -21.47
CA GLY A 65 -8.30 -27.18 -22.51
C GLY A 65 -8.35 -28.65 -22.06
N THR A 66 -8.01 -28.98 -20.81
CA THR A 66 -7.94 -30.37 -20.31
C THR A 66 -9.20 -30.85 -19.60
N PHE A 67 -10.02 -29.98 -19.01
CA PHE A 67 -11.25 -30.37 -18.32
C PHE A 67 -12.50 -29.93 -19.09
N GLN A 68 -13.38 -30.90 -19.37
CA GLN A 68 -14.68 -30.71 -19.98
C GLN A 68 -15.77 -31.03 -18.94
N LEU A 69 -16.38 -30.00 -18.36
CA LEU A 69 -17.62 -30.19 -17.60
C LEU A 69 -18.71 -30.47 -18.62
N ILE A 70 -19.41 -31.60 -18.50
CA ILE A 70 -20.50 -31.97 -19.40
C ILE A 70 -21.77 -32.06 -18.56
N GLU A 71 -22.69 -31.15 -18.82
CA GLU A 71 -24.05 -31.20 -18.29
C GLU A 71 -25.02 -31.52 -19.42
N VAL A 72 -25.93 -32.47 -19.17
CA VAL A 72 -26.97 -32.87 -20.11
C VAL A 72 -28.33 -32.55 -19.49
N TYR A 73 -29.12 -31.78 -20.22
CA TYR A 73 -30.44 -31.31 -19.81
C TYR A 73 -31.48 -32.07 -20.61
N CYS A 74 -32.39 -32.79 -19.95
CA CYS A 74 -33.54 -33.41 -20.59
C CYS A 74 -34.84 -33.05 -19.87
N LEU A 75 -35.98 -33.41 -20.46
CA LEU A 75 -37.30 -33.17 -19.88
C LEU A 75 -37.95 -34.48 -19.45
N ASP A 76 -38.63 -34.47 -18.30
CA ASP A 76 -39.52 -35.56 -17.89
C ASP A 76 -40.91 -35.46 -18.58
N PRO A 77 -41.81 -36.46 -18.41
CA PRO A 77 -43.15 -36.43 -19.01
C PRO A 77 -44.08 -35.27 -18.56
N LEU A 78 -43.72 -34.52 -17.52
CA LEU A 78 -44.43 -33.33 -17.04
C LEU A 78 -43.71 -32.02 -17.44
N ASN A 79 -42.69 -32.09 -18.30
CA ASN A 79 -41.82 -30.99 -18.71
C ASN A 79 -41.00 -30.36 -17.57
N ASN A 80 -40.60 -31.14 -16.57
CA ASN A 80 -39.59 -30.72 -15.60
C ASN A 80 -38.18 -30.96 -16.17
N THR A 81 -37.27 -30.02 -15.95
CA THR A 81 -35.88 -30.16 -16.38
C THR A 81 -35.11 -31.11 -15.44
N VAL A 82 -34.48 -32.13 -16.02
CA VAL A 82 -33.59 -33.07 -15.34
C VAL A 82 -32.18 -32.85 -15.87
N ILE A 83 -31.21 -32.72 -14.97
CA ILE A 83 -29.81 -32.42 -15.29
C ILE A 83 -28.98 -33.64 -14.92
N PHE A 84 -28.20 -34.16 -15.85
CA PHE A 84 -27.16 -35.16 -15.60
C PHE A 84 -25.79 -34.49 -15.67
N SER A 85 -25.03 -34.57 -14.59
CA SER A 85 -23.70 -33.96 -14.50
C SER A 85 -22.66 -34.95 -13.96
N ASN A 86 -21.43 -34.86 -14.46
CA ASN A 86 -20.28 -35.60 -13.94
C ASN A 86 -19.73 -35.04 -12.61
N LYS A 87 -20.40 -34.04 -12.03
CA LYS A 87 -20.16 -33.54 -10.66
C LYS A 87 -21.48 -33.44 -9.88
N PRO A 88 -21.45 -33.50 -8.53
CA PRO A 88 -22.60 -33.17 -7.72
C PRO A 88 -22.93 -31.68 -7.87
N SER A 89 -24.05 -31.37 -8.54
CA SER A 89 -24.53 -30.01 -8.76
C SER A 89 -25.36 -29.53 -7.57
N PHE A 90 -24.83 -28.54 -6.85
CA PHE A 90 -25.61 -27.65 -5.99
C PHE A 90 -25.70 -26.29 -6.69
N PRO A 91 -26.90 -25.73 -6.90
CA PRO A 91 -27.01 -24.37 -7.40
C PRO A 91 -26.69 -23.38 -6.28
N SER A 92 -25.71 -22.51 -6.55
CA SER A 92 -25.32 -21.30 -5.81
C SER A 92 -24.51 -21.48 -4.51
N LEU A 93 -23.46 -20.64 -4.37
CA LEU A 93 -22.59 -20.36 -3.20
C LEU A 93 -21.20 -21.01 -3.13
N LEU A 94 -20.72 -21.71 -4.17
CA LEU A 94 -19.32 -22.19 -4.25
C LEU A 94 -18.46 -21.46 -5.30
N GLU A 95 -19.02 -20.60 -6.15
CA GLU A 95 -18.26 -19.85 -7.17
C GLU A 95 -17.44 -18.66 -6.61
N ASN A 96 -17.54 -18.34 -5.32
CA ASN A 96 -16.76 -17.26 -4.70
C ASN A 96 -15.69 -17.73 -3.71
N ALA A 97 -15.36 -19.03 -3.70
CA ALA A 97 -14.09 -19.47 -3.13
C ALA A 97 -13.08 -19.58 -4.29
N PRO A 98 -11.86 -19.00 -4.19
CA PRO A 98 -10.82 -19.29 -5.16
C PRO A 98 -10.42 -20.77 -5.00
N ILE A 99 -11.13 -21.67 -5.70
CA ILE A 99 -10.79 -23.10 -5.85
C ILE A 99 -9.86 -23.23 -7.07
N GLY A 100 -8.85 -22.38 -7.12
CA GLY A 100 -7.81 -22.41 -8.13
C GLY A 100 -6.55 -21.89 -7.49
N LEU A 101 -5.91 -22.71 -6.65
CA LEU A 101 -4.57 -22.42 -6.16
C LEU A 101 -3.78 -23.65 -5.66
N ILE A 102 -4.35 -24.89 -5.65
CA ILE A 102 -3.62 -26.10 -5.18
C ILE A 102 -3.82 -27.35 -6.06
N ASP A 103 -4.74 -27.37 -7.03
CA ASP A 103 -4.98 -28.60 -7.83
C ASP A 103 -4.04 -28.80 -9.05
N ASP A 104 -3.07 -27.91 -9.29
CA ASP A 104 -2.09 -28.06 -10.38
C ASP A 104 -0.83 -28.88 -10.00
N ILE A 105 -0.85 -29.69 -8.93
CA ILE A 105 0.32 -30.51 -8.56
C ILE A 105 0.47 -31.77 -9.44
N ASN A 106 -0.51 -32.08 -10.29
CA ASN A 106 -0.44 -33.24 -11.18
C ASN A 106 -0.78 -32.86 -12.62
N GLU A 107 0.16 -32.27 -13.35
CA GLU A 107 0.40 -32.60 -14.76
C GLU A 107 1.71 -31.97 -15.26
N LYS A 108 2.56 -32.82 -15.87
CA LYS A 108 3.94 -32.62 -16.35
C LYS A 108 5.02 -32.48 -15.25
N LYS A 109 5.90 -33.49 -15.19
CA LYS A 109 7.23 -33.38 -14.56
C LYS A 109 8.10 -32.43 -15.40
N ASP A 110 7.82 -31.13 -15.33
CA ASP A 110 8.83 -30.14 -15.68
C ASP A 110 9.87 -30.12 -14.54
N LYS A 111 11.13 -29.86 -14.90
CA LYS A 111 12.27 -29.84 -13.97
C LYS A 111 11.97 -28.80 -12.87
N ILE A 112 12.07 -29.20 -11.60
CA ILE A 112 11.80 -28.30 -10.45
C ILE A 112 12.77 -27.12 -10.53
N LYS A 113 12.24 -25.89 -10.67
CA LYS A 113 13.06 -24.67 -10.77
C LYS A 113 13.65 -24.31 -9.41
N LYS A 114 14.93 -23.92 -9.40
CA LYS A 114 15.65 -23.55 -8.17
C LYS A 114 15.99 -22.07 -8.19
N ILE A 115 15.48 -21.34 -7.21
CA ILE A 115 15.61 -19.89 -7.12
C ILE A 115 16.57 -19.53 -5.99
N GLY A 116 17.66 -18.83 -6.31
CA GLY A 116 18.51 -18.15 -5.32
C GLY A 116 17.93 -16.78 -4.95
N VAL A 117 17.96 -16.42 -3.67
CA VAL A 117 17.66 -15.06 -3.19
C VAL A 117 18.83 -14.53 -2.39
N LEU A 118 19.26 -13.31 -2.69
CA LEU A 118 20.33 -12.64 -1.95
C LEU A 118 19.97 -11.19 -1.63
N THR A 119 20.49 -10.70 -0.51
CA THR A 119 20.44 -9.29 -0.15
C THR A 119 21.84 -8.69 -0.21
N SER A 120 22.00 -7.56 -0.88
CA SER A 120 23.32 -6.94 -1.09
C SER A 120 23.27 -5.43 -0.97
N GLY A 121 24.35 -4.85 -0.45
CA GLY A 121 24.49 -3.40 -0.24
C GLY A 121 24.24 -3.02 1.21
N GLY A 122 23.92 -1.73 1.44
CA GLY A 122 23.51 -1.30 2.77
C GLY A 122 22.15 -1.88 3.13
N ASP A 123 21.95 -2.27 4.39
CA ASP A 123 20.69 -2.83 4.86
C ASP A 123 19.55 -1.80 4.79
N ALA A 124 18.35 -2.31 4.49
CA ALA A 124 17.12 -1.52 4.43
C ALA A 124 15.99 -2.29 5.13
N PRO A 125 15.22 -1.66 6.04
CA PRO A 125 14.09 -2.32 6.68
C PRO A 125 13.06 -2.79 5.65
N GLY A 126 12.78 -4.10 5.63
CA GLY A 126 11.89 -4.73 4.65
C GLY A 126 12.58 -5.79 3.80
N MET A 127 13.92 -5.84 3.78
CA MET A 127 14.66 -6.93 3.12
C MET A 127 14.27 -8.32 3.64
N ASN A 128 14.05 -8.46 4.96
CA ASN A 128 13.52 -9.71 5.53
C ASN A 128 12.12 -10.06 5.02
N ALA A 129 11.24 -9.07 4.86
CA ALA A 129 9.91 -9.27 4.29
C ALA A 129 10.00 -9.74 2.82
N CYS A 130 10.95 -9.18 2.06
CA CYS A 130 11.27 -9.61 0.70
C CYS A 130 11.71 -11.08 0.67
N VAL A 131 12.76 -11.45 1.42
CA VAL A 131 13.25 -12.83 1.49
C VAL A 131 12.14 -13.80 1.90
N ARG A 132 11.31 -13.43 2.88
CA ARG A 132 10.16 -14.23 3.31
C ARG A 132 9.18 -14.49 2.18
N ALA A 133 8.81 -13.45 1.44
CA ALA A 133 7.83 -13.55 0.37
C ALA A 133 8.37 -14.38 -0.80
N VAL A 134 9.63 -14.17 -1.21
CA VAL A 134 10.29 -15.01 -2.24
C VAL A 134 10.29 -16.48 -1.83
N VAL A 135 10.70 -16.81 -0.60
CA VAL A 135 10.74 -18.20 -0.11
C VAL A 135 9.35 -18.82 -0.08
N ARG A 136 8.37 -18.16 0.54
CA ARG A 136 7.02 -18.74 0.70
C ARG A 136 6.30 -18.85 -0.63
N TYR A 137 6.32 -17.80 -1.45
CA TYR A 137 5.62 -17.82 -2.72
C TYR A 137 6.30 -18.77 -3.73
N GLY A 138 7.64 -18.81 -3.78
CA GLY A 138 8.38 -19.79 -4.58
C GLY A 138 8.02 -21.23 -4.24
N ILE A 139 8.00 -21.58 -2.94
CA ILE A 139 7.58 -22.92 -2.49
C ILE A 139 6.13 -23.21 -2.88
N SER A 140 5.22 -22.22 -2.78
CA SER A 140 3.82 -22.40 -3.19
C SER A 140 3.65 -22.66 -4.69
N LYS A 141 4.61 -22.22 -5.50
CA LYS A 141 4.68 -22.46 -6.95
C LYS A 141 5.47 -23.72 -7.32
N GLY A 142 5.81 -24.56 -6.33
CA GLY A 142 6.55 -25.79 -6.56
C GLY A 142 8.05 -25.62 -6.82
N CYS A 143 8.62 -24.43 -6.55
CA CYS A 143 10.06 -24.18 -6.69
C CYS A 143 10.82 -24.56 -5.41
N GLU A 144 12.12 -24.84 -5.55
CA GLU A 144 13.03 -24.83 -4.39
C GLU A 144 13.70 -23.46 -4.27
N VAL A 145 13.74 -22.91 -3.06
CA VAL A 145 14.35 -21.60 -2.83
C VAL A 145 15.59 -21.73 -1.96
N PHE A 146 16.66 -21.04 -2.33
CA PHE A 146 17.94 -21.01 -1.65
C PHE A 146 18.28 -19.58 -1.23
N ALA A 147 18.69 -19.40 0.02
CA ALA A 147 19.25 -18.14 0.49
C ALA A 147 20.76 -18.13 0.27
N VAL A 148 21.26 -17.04 -0.30
CA VAL A 148 22.69 -16.75 -0.40
C VAL A 148 23.04 -15.82 0.74
N TYR A 149 23.87 -16.30 1.66
CA TYR A 149 24.26 -15.54 2.85
C TYR A 149 25.34 -14.50 2.51
N GLU A 150 25.38 -13.38 3.22
CA GLU A 150 26.38 -12.32 3.03
C GLU A 150 26.45 -11.74 1.59
N GLY A 151 25.33 -11.75 0.88
CA GLY A 151 25.20 -11.19 -0.46
C GLY A 151 26.15 -11.82 -1.48
N TYR A 152 26.80 -11.00 -2.31
CA TYR A 152 27.75 -11.49 -3.31
C TYR A 152 28.95 -12.21 -2.71
N GLN A 153 29.32 -11.91 -1.46
CA GLN A 153 30.45 -12.57 -0.81
C GLN A 153 30.14 -14.06 -0.62
N GLY A 154 28.99 -14.40 -0.04
CA GLY A 154 28.60 -15.81 0.07
C GLY A 154 28.23 -16.43 -1.28
N LEU A 155 27.87 -15.65 -2.30
CA LEU A 155 27.72 -16.20 -3.65
C LEU A 155 29.06 -16.73 -4.19
N VAL A 156 30.15 -16.01 -3.96
CA VAL A 156 31.51 -16.41 -4.33
C VAL A 156 32.05 -17.52 -3.42
N ASP A 157 31.80 -17.43 -2.11
CA ASP A 157 32.35 -18.38 -1.14
C ASP A 157 31.56 -19.70 -1.04
N GLY A 158 30.38 -19.78 -1.67
CA GLY A 158 29.50 -20.95 -1.62
C GLY A 158 28.56 -20.99 -0.41
N GLY A 159 28.29 -19.85 0.23
CA GLY A 159 27.34 -19.66 1.34
C GLY A 159 25.87 -19.78 0.94
N ILE A 160 25.52 -20.79 0.14
CA ILE A 160 24.17 -21.03 -0.41
C ILE A 160 23.49 -22.11 0.42
N LYS A 161 22.27 -21.84 0.90
CA LYS A 161 21.52 -22.79 1.74
C LYS A 161 20.05 -22.87 1.33
N LYS A 162 19.55 -24.10 1.19
CA LYS A 162 18.13 -24.36 0.94
C LYS A 162 17.26 -23.81 2.07
N MET A 163 16.18 -23.14 1.69
CA MET A 163 15.21 -22.53 2.60
C MET A 163 13.91 -23.33 2.56
N ASP A 164 13.35 -23.58 3.74
CA ASP A 164 12.03 -24.18 3.90
C ASP A 164 11.02 -23.08 4.26
N TRP A 165 9.73 -23.41 4.19
CA TRP A 165 8.65 -22.52 4.64
C TRP A 165 8.88 -21.95 6.05
N LYS A 166 9.51 -22.77 6.90
CA LYS A 166 9.82 -22.45 8.30
C LYS A 166 11.05 -21.55 8.46
N SER A 167 11.96 -21.52 7.49
CA SER A 167 13.22 -20.77 7.60
C SER A 167 13.02 -19.26 7.69
N VAL A 168 11.88 -18.75 7.21
CA VAL A 168 11.55 -17.31 7.16
C VAL A 168 10.45 -16.89 8.14
N ARG A 169 10.20 -17.72 9.16
CA ARG A 169 9.22 -17.45 10.21
C ARG A 169 9.61 -16.17 10.98
N GLY A 170 8.65 -15.25 11.14
CA GLY A 170 8.84 -14.01 11.90
C GLY A 170 9.61 -12.88 11.19
N TYR A 171 10.06 -13.09 9.95
CA TYR A 171 10.89 -12.12 9.23
C TYR A 171 10.20 -10.76 8.97
N LEU A 172 8.86 -10.70 8.96
CA LEU A 172 8.11 -9.45 8.73
C LEU A 172 8.42 -8.34 9.75
N SER A 173 8.69 -8.69 11.01
CA SER A 173 8.93 -7.72 12.08
C SER A 173 10.40 -7.46 12.37
N VAL A 174 11.32 -8.06 11.62
CA VAL A 174 12.76 -7.98 11.85
C VAL A 174 13.38 -6.96 10.88
N GLY A 175 14.07 -5.96 11.43
CA GLY A 175 14.85 -4.99 10.65
C GLY A 175 16.08 -5.61 9.97
N GLY A 176 16.70 -4.86 9.05
CA GLY A 176 17.86 -5.32 8.28
C GLY A 176 17.59 -6.57 7.44
N THR A 177 18.60 -7.44 7.33
CA THR A 177 18.52 -8.71 6.60
C THR A 177 19.10 -9.88 7.42
N SER A 178 18.31 -10.94 7.60
CA SER A 178 18.67 -12.14 8.37
C SER A 178 19.57 -13.09 7.59
N ILE A 179 19.70 -12.89 6.27
CA ILE A 179 20.66 -13.63 5.44
C ILE A 179 21.98 -12.86 5.29
N GLY A 180 22.14 -11.72 5.95
CA GLY A 180 23.36 -10.93 5.91
C GLY A 180 23.56 -10.16 4.61
N THR A 181 24.52 -9.25 4.61
CA THR A 181 24.93 -8.47 3.44
C THR A 181 26.38 -8.05 3.62
N ALA A 182 27.21 -8.30 2.63
CA ALA A 182 28.62 -7.91 2.64
C ALA A 182 29.04 -7.30 1.31
N ARG A 183 29.96 -6.32 1.39
CA ARG A 183 30.62 -5.79 0.20
C ARG A 183 31.62 -6.83 -0.30
N CYS A 184 31.45 -7.29 -1.54
CA CYS A 184 32.35 -8.25 -2.15
C CYS A 184 33.25 -7.57 -3.20
N MET A 185 34.55 -7.41 -2.88
CA MET A 185 35.52 -6.89 -3.85
C MET A 185 35.86 -7.92 -4.93
N THR A 186 35.89 -9.21 -4.56
CA THR A 186 36.19 -10.31 -5.48
C THR A 186 35.18 -10.38 -6.62
N PHE A 187 33.89 -10.14 -6.37
CA PHE A 187 32.83 -10.14 -7.38
C PHE A 187 32.98 -9.02 -8.44
N LYS A 188 33.77 -7.97 -8.16
CA LYS A 188 34.12 -6.96 -9.18
C LYS A 188 35.07 -7.51 -10.24
N THR A 189 35.81 -8.57 -9.93
CA THR A 189 36.69 -9.26 -10.87
C THR A 189 35.95 -10.37 -11.61
N ARG A 190 36.37 -10.66 -12.84
CA ARG A 190 35.80 -11.75 -13.63
C ARG A 190 36.01 -13.12 -12.96
N GLU A 191 37.16 -13.33 -12.32
CA GLU A 191 37.47 -14.57 -11.57
C GLU A 191 36.47 -14.81 -10.43
N GLY A 192 36.13 -13.77 -9.65
CA GLY A 192 35.09 -13.87 -8.63
C GLY A 192 33.71 -14.21 -9.20
N ARG A 193 33.35 -13.61 -10.35
CA ARG A 193 32.10 -13.95 -11.05
C ARG A 193 32.12 -15.38 -11.59
N LEU A 194 33.25 -15.86 -12.10
CA LEU A 194 33.42 -17.25 -12.53
C LEU A 194 33.18 -18.22 -11.38
N GLN A 195 33.73 -17.93 -10.19
CA GLN A 195 33.50 -18.73 -8.98
C GLN A 195 32.01 -18.71 -8.54
N ALA A 196 31.37 -17.54 -8.59
CA ALA A 196 29.95 -17.40 -8.29
C ALA A 196 29.06 -18.21 -9.25
N ALA A 197 29.37 -18.17 -10.56
CA ALA A 197 28.66 -18.96 -11.57
C ALA A 197 28.80 -20.46 -11.31
N GLU A 198 30.02 -20.93 -10.99
CA GLU A 198 30.26 -22.33 -10.62
C GLU A 198 29.40 -22.76 -9.42
N ASN A 199 29.33 -21.94 -8.37
CA ASN A 199 28.55 -22.25 -7.18
C ASN A 199 27.05 -22.34 -7.47
N LEU A 200 26.51 -21.46 -8.33
CA LEU A 200 25.11 -21.53 -8.75
C LEU A 200 24.81 -22.81 -9.52
N ILE A 201 25.64 -23.14 -10.52
CA ILE A 201 25.50 -24.33 -11.37
C ILE A 201 25.57 -25.60 -10.52
N LYS A 202 26.54 -25.71 -9.61
CA LYS A 202 26.70 -26.87 -8.71
C LYS A 202 25.53 -27.05 -7.74
N ASN A 203 24.84 -25.97 -7.37
CA ASN A 203 23.62 -26.05 -6.56
C ASN A 203 22.35 -26.28 -7.42
N GLY A 204 22.50 -26.22 -8.74
CA GLY A 204 21.44 -26.36 -9.73
C GLY A 204 20.54 -25.14 -9.85
N ILE A 205 21.04 -23.95 -9.48
CA ILE A 205 20.28 -22.69 -9.47
C ILE A 205 20.42 -21.99 -10.81
N ASP A 206 19.30 -21.75 -11.48
CA ASP A 206 19.18 -21.09 -12.79
C ASP A 206 18.47 -19.72 -12.72
N ALA A 207 17.98 -19.34 -11.54
CA ALA A 207 17.34 -18.07 -11.28
C ALA A 207 17.87 -17.40 -10.01
N LEU A 208 18.14 -16.09 -10.09
CA LEU A 208 18.65 -15.29 -8.98
C LEU A 208 17.80 -14.03 -8.78
N ILE A 209 17.24 -13.88 -7.58
CA ILE A 209 16.54 -12.67 -7.14
C ILE A 209 17.49 -11.86 -6.26
N VAL A 210 17.83 -10.65 -6.70
CA VAL A 210 18.76 -9.74 -6.02
C VAL A 210 17.99 -8.59 -5.40
N CYS A 211 17.97 -8.50 -4.07
CA CYS A 211 17.42 -7.36 -3.35
C CYS A 211 18.55 -6.44 -2.86
N GLY A 212 18.63 -5.22 -3.38
CA GLY A 212 19.68 -4.28 -3.01
C GLY A 212 19.51 -2.89 -3.62
N GLY A 213 20.45 -1.99 -3.33
CA GLY A 213 20.52 -0.68 -3.97
C GLY A 213 21.16 -0.71 -5.35
N ASP A 214 21.30 0.47 -5.96
CA ASP A 214 21.91 0.72 -7.29
C ASP A 214 23.11 -0.21 -7.58
N GLY A 215 24.21 -0.07 -6.83
CA GLY A 215 25.45 -0.79 -7.16
C GLY A 215 25.34 -2.31 -7.05
N SER A 216 24.41 -2.83 -6.24
CA SER A 216 24.12 -4.28 -6.21
C SER A 216 23.42 -4.71 -7.49
N LEU A 217 22.46 -3.92 -7.96
CA LEU A 217 21.70 -4.19 -9.18
C LEU A 217 22.56 -4.03 -10.43
N THR A 218 23.49 -3.07 -10.47
CA THR A 218 24.51 -2.98 -11.53
C THR A 218 25.40 -4.21 -11.57
N GLY A 219 25.82 -4.72 -10.40
CA GLY A 219 26.61 -5.95 -10.30
C GLY A 219 25.84 -7.18 -10.80
N ALA A 220 24.53 -7.25 -10.53
CA ALA A 220 23.66 -8.29 -11.03
C ALA A 220 23.58 -8.27 -12.57
N ASP A 221 23.42 -7.09 -13.15
CA ASP A 221 23.35 -6.96 -14.60
C ASP A 221 24.63 -7.41 -15.30
N VAL A 222 25.80 -6.90 -14.85
CA VAL A 222 27.10 -7.31 -15.38
C VAL A 222 27.26 -8.83 -15.32
N PHE A 223 26.86 -9.43 -14.20
CA PHE A 223 26.93 -10.88 -14.01
C PHE A 223 26.08 -11.65 -15.01
N ARG A 224 24.87 -11.17 -15.32
CA ARG A 224 24.03 -11.77 -16.36
C ARG A 224 24.64 -11.60 -17.75
N SER A 225 25.13 -10.41 -18.08
CA SER A 225 25.69 -10.11 -19.41
C SER A 225 26.90 -11.00 -19.74
N GLU A 226 27.70 -11.34 -18.72
CA GLU A 226 28.88 -12.19 -18.87
C GLU A 226 28.57 -13.69 -18.75
N TRP A 227 27.33 -14.08 -18.39
CA TRP A 227 26.98 -15.46 -18.03
C TRP A 227 27.36 -16.49 -19.09
N SER A 228 27.07 -16.22 -20.37
CA SER A 228 27.39 -17.14 -21.47
C SER A 228 28.90 -17.40 -21.59
N GLY A 229 29.71 -16.35 -21.43
CA GLY A 229 31.17 -16.45 -21.44
C GLY A 229 31.71 -17.17 -20.20
N LEU A 230 31.14 -16.93 -19.03
CA LEU A 230 31.50 -17.63 -17.79
C LEU A 230 31.17 -19.13 -17.88
N ASN A 231 29.99 -19.48 -18.41
CA ASN A 231 29.56 -20.86 -18.58
C ASN A 231 30.48 -21.63 -19.56
N GLN A 232 30.86 -21.00 -20.67
CA GLN A 232 31.82 -21.57 -21.62
C GLN A 232 33.20 -21.77 -20.98
N GLU A 233 33.68 -20.78 -20.23
CA GLU A 233 34.98 -20.84 -19.54
C GLU A 233 35.01 -21.95 -18.48
N LEU A 234 33.91 -22.15 -17.74
CA LEU A 234 33.77 -23.26 -16.79
C LEU A 234 33.79 -24.63 -17.48
N LEU A 235 33.23 -24.73 -18.68
CA LEU A 235 33.25 -25.96 -19.48
C LEU A 235 34.66 -26.26 -20.01
N GLU A 236 35.33 -25.25 -20.60
CA GLU A 236 36.70 -25.37 -21.14
C GLU A 236 37.72 -25.72 -20.05
N THR A 237 37.52 -25.21 -18.83
CA THR A 237 38.37 -25.51 -17.67
C THR A 237 38.02 -26.83 -16.97
N GLY A 238 36.98 -27.54 -17.41
CA GLY A 238 36.55 -28.82 -16.85
C GLY A 238 35.96 -28.71 -15.44
N ARG A 239 35.47 -27.53 -15.05
CA ARG A 239 34.85 -27.27 -13.73
C ARG A 239 33.38 -27.68 -13.66
N ILE A 240 32.73 -27.75 -14.81
CA ILE A 240 31.36 -28.24 -15.01
C ILE A 240 31.32 -29.23 -16.18
N SER A 241 30.30 -30.08 -16.20
CA SER A 241 30.03 -31.03 -17.28
C SER A 241 29.29 -30.40 -18.46
N GLU A 242 29.31 -31.05 -19.63
CA GLU A 242 28.54 -30.61 -20.82
C GLU A 242 27.03 -30.57 -20.55
N GLU A 243 26.50 -31.51 -19.75
CA GLU A 243 25.08 -31.55 -19.37
C GLU A 243 24.70 -30.35 -18.47
N GLU A 244 25.58 -29.99 -17.53
CA GLU A 244 25.40 -28.80 -16.69
C GLU A 244 25.48 -27.52 -17.51
N ALA A 245 26.46 -27.41 -18.41
CA ALA A 245 26.62 -26.24 -19.26
C ALA A 245 25.40 -25.99 -20.17
N GLU A 246 24.80 -27.05 -20.74
CA GLU A 246 23.58 -26.90 -21.56
C GLU A 246 22.33 -26.69 -20.70
N THR A 247 22.23 -27.31 -19.52
CA THR A 247 21.11 -27.08 -18.59
C THR A 247 21.08 -25.65 -18.07
N PHE A 248 22.23 -25.10 -17.67
CA PHE A 248 22.38 -23.78 -17.04
C PHE A 248 22.88 -22.72 -18.02
N LYS A 249 22.56 -22.90 -19.30
CA LYS A 249 22.97 -22.01 -20.40
C LYS A 249 22.53 -20.56 -20.22
N TYR A 250 21.37 -20.36 -19.59
CA TYR A 250 20.79 -19.05 -19.35
C TYR A 250 20.58 -18.83 -17.86
N LEU A 251 20.96 -17.65 -17.38
CA LEU A 251 20.66 -17.19 -16.03
C LEU A 251 19.51 -16.19 -16.07
N THR A 252 18.48 -16.46 -15.27
CA THR A 252 17.40 -15.50 -15.02
C THR A 252 17.77 -14.64 -13.81
N ILE A 253 17.85 -13.31 -13.98
CA ILE A 253 18.05 -12.37 -12.86
C ILE A 253 16.86 -11.43 -12.75
N VAL A 254 16.34 -11.28 -11.54
CA VAL A 254 15.32 -10.29 -11.21
C VAL A 254 15.81 -9.38 -10.08
N GLY A 255 15.70 -8.07 -10.30
CA GLY A 255 16.12 -7.04 -9.34
C GLY A 255 14.97 -6.54 -8.47
N LEU A 256 15.21 -6.38 -7.18
CA LEU A 256 14.35 -5.70 -6.21
C LEU A 256 15.13 -4.57 -5.56
N VAL A 257 14.53 -3.39 -5.41
CA VAL A 257 15.24 -2.22 -4.86
C VAL A 257 15.11 -2.15 -3.35
N GLY A 258 16.12 -2.64 -2.64
CA GLY A 258 16.28 -2.49 -1.20
C GLY A 258 17.22 -1.33 -0.87
N SER A 259 16.67 -0.12 -0.73
CA SER A 259 17.42 1.12 -0.45
C SER A 259 16.61 2.02 0.47
N ILE A 260 17.28 2.70 1.40
CA ILE A 260 16.63 3.74 2.21
C ILE A 260 16.63 5.09 1.49
N ASP A 261 17.50 5.27 0.50
CA ASP A 261 17.81 6.57 -0.11
C ASP A 261 16.71 7.02 -1.09
N ASN A 262 15.86 6.10 -1.54
CA ASN A 262 14.88 6.30 -2.61
C ASN A 262 15.49 6.92 -3.88
N ASP A 263 16.63 6.37 -4.29
CA ASP A 263 17.49 6.92 -5.32
C ASP A 263 17.26 6.34 -6.74
N MET A 264 16.52 5.23 -6.86
CA MET A 264 16.25 4.56 -8.15
C MET A 264 15.11 5.22 -8.94
N SER A 265 15.40 5.78 -10.12
CA SER A 265 14.46 6.57 -10.92
C SER A 265 13.28 5.79 -11.56
N SER A 266 13.28 4.47 -11.52
CA SER A 266 12.23 3.62 -12.14
C SER A 266 11.18 3.10 -11.15
N THR A 267 11.21 3.54 -9.90
CA THR A 267 10.24 3.16 -8.88
C THR A 267 9.89 4.38 -8.03
N ASP A 268 8.60 4.57 -7.73
CA ASP A 268 8.13 5.72 -6.94
C ASP A 268 8.70 5.65 -5.51
N ILE A 269 8.72 4.44 -4.93
CA ILE A 269 9.24 4.17 -3.58
C ILE A 269 10.05 2.87 -3.59
N THR A 270 11.18 2.88 -2.88
CA THR A 270 12.08 1.75 -2.65
C THR A 270 11.84 1.10 -1.29
N ILE A 271 12.16 -0.20 -1.18
CA ILE A 271 11.96 -0.96 0.07
C ILE A 271 12.90 -0.43 1.15
N GLY A 272 12.32 0.16 2.20
CA GLY A 272 12.99 0.68 3.39
C GLY A 272 13.04 2.19 3.48
N ALA A 273 12.73 2.91 2.41
CA ALA A 273 12.70 4.39 2.41
C ALA A 273 11.67 4.94 3.39
N VAL A 274 10.48 4.36 3.45
CA VAL A 274 9.42 4.81 4.37
C VAL A 274 9.79 4.55 5.82
N THR A 275 10.35 3.38 6.14
CA THR A 275 10.82 3.08 7.49
C THR A 275 11.94 4.01 7.92
N SER A 276 12.89 4.32 7.04
CA SER A 276 13.93 5.32 7.31
C SER A 276 13.32 6.68 7.64
N LEU A 277 12.34 7.12 6.85
CA LEU A 277 11.60 8.36 7.10
C LEU A 277 10.86 8.35 8.46
N HIS A 278 10.30 7.21 8.88
CA HIS A 278 9.73 7.05 10.22
C HIS A 278 10.77 7.31 11.31
N ARG A 279 11.99 6.76 11.19
CA ARG A 279 13.09 6.97 12.15
C ARG A 279 13.51 8.43 12.22
N ILE A 280 13.56 9.12 11.07
CA ILE A 280 13.85 10.56 11.02
C ILE A 280 12.75 11.33 11.76
N CYS A 281 11.49 11.10 11.42
CA CYS A 281 10.37 11.82 12.03
C CYS A 281 10.25 11.56 13.54
N GLU A 282 10.45 10.33 13.99
CA GLU A 282 10.47 9.95 15.41
C GLU A 282 11.54 10.72 16.20
N SER A 283 12.74 10.85 15.62
CA SER A 283 13.85 11.59 16.20
C SER A 283 13.57 13.09 16.25
N VAL A 284 13.04 13.66 15.16
CA VAL A 284 12.72 15.10 15.09
C VAL A 284 11.53 15.46 15.97
N ASP A 285 10.50 14.61 16.07
CA ASP A 285 9.36 14.80 16.95
C ASP A 285 9.83 14.79 18.42
N SER A 286 10.73 13.86 18.78
CA SER A 286 11.35 13.79 20.11
C SER A 286 12.14 15.06 20.44
N ILE A 287 13.00 15.52 19.51
CA ILE A 287 13.75 16.78 19.65
C ILE A 287 12.82 17.99 19.71
N GLY A 288 11.72 17.96 18.95
CA GLY A 288 10.75 19.04 18.86
C GLY A 288 10.16 19.43 20.21
N THR A 289 9.96 18.48 21.12
CA THR A 289 9.44 18.74 22.47
C THR A 289 10.41 19.56 23.32
N THR A 290 11.70 19.21 23.34
CA THR A 290 12.72 19.96 24.09
C THR A 290 13.11 21.28 23.41
N ALA A 291 13.08 21.32 22.07
CA ALA A 291 13.37 22.52 21.30
C ALA A 291 12.41 23.66 21.59
N LEU A 292 11.11 23.35 21.79
CA LEU A 292 10.09 24.34 22.16
C LEU A 292 10.35 24.95 23.55
N SER A 293 10.79 24.14 24.52
CA SER A 293 11.05 24.58 25.89
C SER A 293 12.21 25.56 25.99
N HIS A 294 13.28 25.35 25.20
CA HIS A 294 14.49 26.17 25.28
C HIS A 294 14.64 27.20 24.15
N SER A 295 13.66 27.31 23.24
CA SER A 295 13.71 28.24 22.11
C SER A 295 14.96 28.10 21.22
N ARG A 296 15.39 26.84 21.00
CA ARG A 296 16.66 26.46 20.34
C ARG A 296 16.55 26.26 18.83
N ALA A 297 17.71 26.21 18.18
CA ALA A 297 17.85 25.73 16.82
C ALA A 297 18.44 24.31 16.79
N PHE A 298 17.99 23.48 15.86
CA PHE A 298 18.50 22.14 15.63
C PHE A 298 18.82 21.94 14.16
N VAL A 299 20.00 21.38 13.90
CA VAL A 299 20.43 20.92 12.58
C VAL A 299 20.41 19.40 12.61
N ILE A 300 19.58 18.80 11.76
CA ILE A 300 19.37 17.36 11.70
C ILE A 300 20.02 16.83 10.42
N GLU A 301 21.07 16.04 10.57
CA GLU A 301 21.75 15.40 9.45
C GLU A 301 21.12 14.03 9.17
N VAL A 302 20.61 13.89 7.94
CA VAL A 302 19.90 12.69 7.47
C VAL A 302 20.70 11.98 6.40
N MET A 303 20.58 10.65 6.34
CA MET A 303 21.19 9.85 5.28
C MET A 303 20.44 10.07 3.96
N GLY A 304 21.02 9.60 2.87
CA GLY A 304 20.45 9.75 1.53
C GLY A 304 21.51 9.73 0.43
N ARG A 305 22.80 9.73 0.78
CA ARG A 305 23.96 9.77 -0.13
C ARG A 305 23.85 10.82 -1.24
N HIS A 306 23.24 10.49 -2.38
CA HIS A 306 23.09 11.35 -3.56
C HIS A 306 21.62 11.75 -3.83
N CYS A 307 20.71 11.39 -2.93
CA CYS A 307 19.29 11.67 -3.04
C CYS A 307 18.79 12.52 -1.88
N GLY A 308 18.06 13.58 -2.19
CA GLY A 308 17.44 14.48 -1.24
C GLY A 308 16.05 14.04 -0.75
N TRP A 309 15.53 12.90 -1.22
CA TRP A 309 14.16 12.45 -0.93
C TRP A 309 13.88 12.36 0.57
N LEU A 310 14.76 11.71 1.35
CA LEU A 310 14.60 11.61 2.80
C LEU A 310 14.58 12.98 3.49
N ALA A 311 15.45 13.90 3.07
CA ALA A 311 15.53 15.23 3.65
C ALA A 311 14.31 16.09 3.31
N LEU A 312 13.85 16.05 2.06
CA LEU A 312 12.64 16.75 1.62
C LEU A 312 11.39 16.20 2.32
N ALA A 313 11.20 14.88 2.28
CA ALA A 313 10.08 14.19 2.91
C ALA A 313 10.05 14.47 4.42
N ALA A 314 11.20 14.40 5.10
CA ALA A 314 11.30 14.74 6.51
C ALA A 314 11.03 16.23 6.76
N GLY A 315 11.47 17.12 5.87
CA GLY A 315 11.21 18.56 5.95
C GLY A 315 9.71 18.87 5.96
N ILE A 316 8.96 18.22 5.07
CA ILE A 316 7.50 18.31 5.00
C ILE A 316 6.88 17.71 6.27
N ALA A 317 7.23 16.47 6.60
CA ALA A 317 6.63 15.70 7.68
C ALA A 317 6.89 16.28 9.09
N THR A 318 7.95 17.09 9.25
CA THR A 318 8.31 17.69 10.54
C THR A 318 8.05 19.20 10.59
N GLY A 319 7.75 19.84 9.45
CA GLY A 319 7.59 21.28 9.34
C GLY A 319 8.91 22.04 9.55
N ALA A 320 9.99 21.52 8.96
CA ALA A 320 11.32 22.11 9.01
C ALA A 320 11.35 23.51 8.38
N ASP A 321 12.15 24.40 8.95
CA ASP A 321 12.33 25.78 8.48
C ASP A 321 13.13 25.87 7.20
N PHE A 322 14.10 24.96 7.04
CA PHE A 322 14.96 24.90 5.87
C PHE A 322 15.40 23.45 5.62
N VAL A 323 15.56 23.09 4.36
CA VAL A 323 16.03 21.78 3.91
C VAL A 323 17.15 21.97 2.90
N PHE A 324 18.26 21.25 3.06
CA PHE A 324 19.34 21.20 2.07
C PHE A 324 19.34 19.84 1.37
N ILE A 325 19.18 19.86 0.04
CA ILE A 325 19.16 18.69 -0.84
C ILE A 325 20.09 18.87 -2.04
N PRO A 326 20.73 17.79 -2.54
CA PRO A 326 21.61 17.85 -3.71
C PRO A 326 20.89 18.29 -4.99
N GLU A 327 19.62 17.95 -5.16
CA GLU A 327 18.86 18.24 -6.38
C GLU A 327 18.54 19.73 -6.53
N ARG A 328 18.42 20.46 -5.41
CA ARG A 328 18.14 21.90 -5.40
C ARG A 328 19.08 22.60 -4.42
N PRO A 329 20.37 22.75 -4.78
CA PRO A 329 21.28 23.53 -3.96
C PRO A 329 20.80 24.99 -3.87
N PRO A 330 21.19 25.74 -2.83
CA PRO A 330 20.89 27.15 -2.75
C PRO A 330 21.37 27.91 -4.00
N PRO A 331 20.52 28.74 -4.64
CA PRO A 331 20.88 29.40 -5.90
C PRO A 331 21.85 30.59 -5.70
N GLU A 332 21.84 31.17 -4.51
CA GLU A 332 22.65 32.34 -4.14
C GLU A 332 24.03 31.91 -3.61
N ASP A 333 25.06 32.72 -3.88
CA ASP A 333 26.40 32.50 -3.29
C ASP A 333 26.39 32.73 -1.77
N ASN A 334 25.60 33.69 -1.31
CA ASN A 334 25.44 34.09 0.09
C ASN A 334 24.24 33.39 0.76
N TRP A 335 24.04 32.10 0.47
CA TRP A 335 22.93 31.31 1.02
C TRP A 335 22.88 31.32 2.56
N GLU A 336 24.01 31.57 3.23
CA GLU A 336 24.07 31.72 4.70
C GLU A 336 23.23 32.90 5.18
N GLU A 337 23.17 34.00 4.41
CA GLU A 337 22.34 35.17 4.70
C GLU A 337 20.86 34.83 4.51
N THR A 338 20.51 34.10 3.47
CA THR A 338 19.15 33.66 3.19
C THR A 338 18.65 32.69 4.27
N LEU A 339 19.47 31.74 4.71
CA LEU A 339 19.18 30.89 5.85
C LEU A 339 18.89 31.74 7.11
N CYS A 340 19.74 32.74 7.38
CA CYS A 340 19.55 33.62 8.53
C CYS A 340 18.26 34.45 8.42
N ALA A 341 17.96 34.97 7.24
CA ALA A 341 16.76 35.76 6.97
C ALA A 341 15.48 34.95 7.18
N VAL A 342 15.43 33.72 6.65
CA VAL A 342 14.29 32.80 6.82
C VAL A 342 14.10 32.44 8.29
N ALA A 343 15.17 32.03 8.99
CA ALA A 343 15.11 31.68 10.40
C ALA A 343 14.65 32.88 11.26
N HIS A 344 15.20 34.06 11.03
CA HIS A 344 14.81 35.28 11.74
C HIS A 344 13.33 35.64 11.48
N ARG A 345 12.87 35.52 10.24
CA ARG A 345 11.47 35.78 9.84
C ARG A 345 10.49 34.87 10.58
N HIS A 346 10.75 33.58 10.64
CA HIS A 346 9.89 32.63 11.36
C HIS A 346 9.85 32.91 12.86
N ARG A 347 10.98 33.27 13.46
CA ARG A 347 11.04 33.64 14.88
C ARG A 347 10.30 34.94 15.18
N LYS A 348 10.36 35.94 14.28
CA LYS A 348 9.59 37.18 14.38
C LYS A 348 8.08 36.92 14.35
N LEU A 349 7.63 35.90 13.62
CA LEU A 349 6.23 35.44 13.62
C LEU A 349 5.83 34.66 14.88
N GLY A 350 6.77 34.38 15.79
CA GLY A 350 6.54 33.71 17.06
C GLY A 350 7.02 32.26 17.12
N LYS A 351 7.63 31.71 16.05
CA LYS A 351 8.13 30.32 16.05
C LYS A 351 9.30 30.21 17.04
N ARG A 352 9.16 29.34 18.04
CA ARG A 352 10.17 29.19 19.11
C ARG A 352 11.31 28.24 18.75
N LYS A 353 11.01 27.20 17.98
CA LYS A 353 11.99 26.20 17.52
C LYS A 353 12.37 26.46 16.07
N THR A 354 13.65 26.32 15.77
CA THR A 354 14.16 26.35 14.39
C THR A 354 14.72 24.98 14.07
N VAL A 355 14.24 24.32 13.01
CA VAL A 355 14.69 23.00 12.58
C VAL A 355 15.20 23.10 11.16
N VAL A 356 16.45 22.75 10.95
CA VAL A 356 17.08 22.67 9.63
C VAL A 356 17.43 21.21 9.37
N ILE A 357 17.02 20.68 8.23
CA ILE A 357 17.36 19.32 7.81
C ILE A 357 18.40 19.39 6.70
N VAL A 358 19.47 18.61 6.83
CA VAL A 358 20.57 18.58 5.87
C VAL A 358 20.78 17.14 5.41
N ALA A 359 20.66 16.90 4.10
CA ALA A 359 21.00 15.62 3.50
C ALA A 359 22.51 15.38 3.57
N GLU A 360 22.93 14.11 3.69
CA GLU A 360 24.34 13.70 3.57
C GLU A 360 25.00 14.23 2.28
N GLY A 361 24.25 14.23 1.18
CA GLY A 361 24.67 14.77 -0.12
C GLY A 361 24.42 16.26 -0.31
N ALA A 362 24.21 17.05 0.73
CA ALA A 362 23.93 18.48 0.56
C ALA A 362 25.14 19.23 -0.03
N LEU A 363 24.89 19.99 -1.10
CA LEU A 363 25.90 20.75 -1.87
C LEU A 363 25.43 22.20 -2.06
N ASP A 364 26.39 23.11 -2.27
CA ASP A 364 26.13 24.41 -2.86
C ASP A 364 26.15 24.34 -4.39
N LYS A 365 25.82 25.45 -5.07
CA LYS A 365 25.82 25.51 -6.55
C LYS A 365 27.20 25.28 -7.19
N HIS A 366 28.27 25.38 -6.41
CA HIS A 366 29.65 25.16 -6.85
C HIS A 366 30.14 23.73 -6.57
N LEU A 367 29.27 22.87 -6.03
CA LEU A 367 29.55 21.49 -5.60
C LEU A 367 30.41 21.39 -4.34
N ASN A 368 30.47 22.45 -3.53
CA ASN A 368 31.07 22.35 -2.21
C ASN A 368 30.07 21.73 -1.22
N PRO A 369 30.51 20.79 -0.37
CA PRO A 369 29.63 20.12 0.58
C PRO A 369 29.16 21.08 1.69
N ILE A 370 27.85 21.12 1.92
CA ILE A 370 27.23 21.87 3.01
C ILE A 370 27.11 20.96 4.23
N LYS A 371 28.02 21.13 5.19
CA LYS A 371 28.08 20.30 6.41
C LYS A 371 27.18 20.83 7.52
N ALA A 372 26.62 19.93 8.33
CA ALA A 372 25.78 20.27 9.48
C ALA A 372 26.45 21.22 10.48
N ASP A 373 27.74 21.01 10.78
CA ASP A 373 28.51 21.89 11.66
C ASP A 373 28.67 23.31 11.10
N HIS A 374 28.77 23.47 9.77
CA HIS A 374 28.83 24.80 9.16
C HIS A 374 27.53 25.57 9.39
N ILE A 375 26.38 24.91 9.15
CA ILE A 375 25.05 25.47 9.42
C ILE A 375 24.90 25.84 10.91
N LYS A 376 25.36 24.97 11.81
CA LYS A 376 25.34 25.24 13.26
C LYS A 376 26.10 26.51 13.61
N ASN A 377 27.31 26.68 13.08
CA ASN A 377 28.12 27.87 13.34
C ASN A 377 27.44 29.12 12.80
N ILE A 378 26.87 29.07 11.59
CA ILE A 378 26.10 30.19 11.02
C ILE A 378 24.95 30.62 11.94
N LEU A 379 24.13 29.68 12.40
CA LEU A 379 22.98 29.96 13.27
C LEU A 379 23.42 30.44 14.67
N SER A 380 24.56 29.97 15.17
CA SER A 380 25.10 30.37 16.48
C SER A 380 25.75 31.75 16.43
N ASP A 381 26.64 31.98 15.46
CA ASP A 381 27.49 33.17 15.39
C ASP A 381 26.73 34.38 14.83
N ARG A 382 25.90 34.18 13.80
CA ARG A 382 25.17 35.29 13.14
C ARG A 382 23.83 35.61 13.79
N LEU A 383 23.11 34.60 14.30
CA LEU A 383 21.78 34.78 14.91
C LEU A 383 21.75 34.63 16.44
N GLY A 384 22.85 34.22 17.08
CA GLY A 384 22.91 34.03 18.53
C GLY A 384 22.02 32.89 19.04
N LEU A 385 21.68 31.89 18.21
CA LEU A 385 20.83 30.78 18.59
C LEU A 385 21.66 29.64 19.21
N ASP A 386 21.27 29.13 20.38
CA ASP A 386 21.83 27.89 20.94
C ASP A 386 21.46 26.73 20.01
N THR A 387 22.43 26.35 19.16
CA THR A 387 22.23 25.42 18.06
C THR A 387 22.89 24.08 18.33
N ARG A 388 22.16 22.99 18.12
CA ARG A 388 22.65 21.62 18.30
C ARG A 388 22.56 20.86 16.98
N VAL A 389 23.56 20.02 16.74
CA VAL A 389 23.57 19.09 15.60
C VAL A 389 23.16 17.72 16.13
N THR A 390 22.25 17.07 15.43
CA THR A 390 21.92 15.67 15.64
C THR A 390 22.13 14.91 14.34
N THR A 391 23.15 14.07 14.31
CA THR A 391 23.39 13.15 13.20
C THR A 391 22.74 11.81 13.53
N LEU A 392 21.72 11.43 12.76
CA LEU A 392 20.96 10.20 13.03
C LEU A 392 21.79 8.94 12.73
N GLY A 393 22.60 8.99 11.67
CA GLY A 393 23.42 7.88 11.21
C GLY A 393 22.59 6.60 11.01
N HIS A 394 23.12 5.47 11.44
CA HIS A 394 22.56 4.13 11.22
C HIS A 394 21.22 3.87 11.92
N THR A 395 20.73 4.77 12.78
CA THR A 395 19.36 4.65 13.34
C THR A 395 18.30 4.65 12.24
N GLN A 396 18.59 5.26 11.08
CA GLN A 396 17.75 5.27 9.88
C GLN A 396 17.64 3.91 9.16
N ARG A 397 18.62 3.03 9.35
CA ARG A 397 18.63 1.68 8.73
C ARG A 397 18.05 0.61 9.66
N GLY A 398 18.03 0.89 10.96
CA GLY A 398 17.58 -0.03 11.99
C GLY A 398 16.08 0.02 12.30
N GLY A 399 15.66 -0.89 13.19
CA GLY A 399 14.29 -0.99 13.68
C GLY A 399 13.39 -1.87 12.81
N SER A 400 12.24 -2.22 13.37
CA SER A 400 11.23 -3.00 12.66
C SER A 400 10.67 -2.21 11.46
N PRO A 401 10.41 -2.85 10.32
CA PRO A 401 9.86 -2.18 9.15
C PRO A 401 8.47 -1.63 9.42
N ALA A 402 8.18 -0.44 8.88
CA ALA A 402 6.84 0.16 8.86
C ALA A 402 5.87 -0.69 8.03
N ALA A 403 4.56 -0.54 8.27
CA ALA A 403 3.53 -1.33 7.60
C ALA A 403 3.66 -1.29 6.07
N PHE A 404 3.91 -0.10 5.51
CA PHE A 404 4.09 0.10 4.08
C PHE A 404 5.25 -0.72 3.50
N ASP A 405 6.43 -0.69 4.10
CA ASP A 405 7.60 -1.45 3.60
C ASP A 405 7.40 -2.97 3.70
N ARG A 406 6.65 -3.45 4.71
CA ARG A 406 6.28 -4.87 4.82
C ARG A 406 5.39 -5.31 3.66
N ILE A 407 4.39 -4.49 3.34
CA ILE A 407 3.44 -4.73 2.24
C ILE A 407 4.18 -4.65 0.90
N LEU A 408 4.90 -3.54 0.66
CA LEU A 408 5.66 -3.29 -0.56
C LEU A 408 6.64 -4.42 -0.87
N ALA A 409 7.49 -4.78 0.11
CA ALA A 409 8.46 -5.86 -0.08
C ALA A 409 7.78 -7.20 -0.37
N THR A 410 6.62 -7.46 0.25
CA THR A 410 5.87 -8.69 0.02
C THR A 410 5.30 -8.74 -1.40
N ILE A 411 4.58 -7.71 -1.84
CA ILE A 411 3.93 -7.69 -3.16
C ILE A 411 4.95 -7.67 -4.31
N GLN A 412 6.04 -6.90 -4.17
CA GLN A 412 7.11 -6.88 -5.18
C GLN A 412 7.81 -8.23 -5.27
N SER A 413 7.99 -8.94 -4.16
CA SER A 413 8.63 -10.26 -4.16
C SER A 413 7.76 -11.34 -4.79
N VAL A 414 6.43 -11.26 -4.62
CA VAL A 414 5.50 -12.13 -5.35
C VAL A 414 5.65 -11.93 -6.86
N ALA A 415 5.63 -10.67 -7.31
CA ALA A 415 5.86 -10.34 -8.71
C ALA A 415 7.25 -10.74 -9.21
N ALA A 416 8.28 -10.67 -8.35
CA ALA A 416 9.64 -11.10 -8.71
C ALA A 416 9.71 -12.61 -9.02
N VAL A 417 9.02 -13.42 -8.23
CA VAL A 417 8.95 -14.87 -8.48
C VAL A 417 8.11 -15.16 -9.72
N ASP A 418 6.98 -14.47 -9.92
CA ASP A 418 6.20 -14.62 -11.16
C ASP A 418 7.02 -14.20 -12.39
N ALA A 419 7.85 -13.16 -12.28
CA ALA A 419 8.80 -12.76 -13.32
C ALA A 419 9.87 -13.83 -13.58
N VAL A 420 10.40 -14.49 -12.53
CA VAL A 420 11.33 -15.62 -12.69
C VAL A 420 10.67 -16.79 -13.42
N LEU A 421 9.40 -17.08 -13.13
CA LEU A 421 8.67 -18.20 -13.71
C LEU A 421 8.26 -17.93 -15.17
N SER A 422 7.97 -16.68 -15.51
CA SER A 422 7.60 -16.24 -16.86
C SER A 422 8.79 -15.88 -17.76
N ALA A 423 10.00 -15.78 -17.21
CA ALA A 423 11.19 -15.39 -17.95
C ALA A 423 11.56 -16.39 -19.05
N THR A 424 11.83 -15.86 -20.25
CA THR A 424 12.46 -16.58 -21.37
C THR A 424 13.89 -16.09 -21.59
N PRO A 425 14.74 -16.82 -22.35
CA PRO A 425 16.11 -16.38 -22.66
C PRO A 425 16.21 -14.98 -23.28
N GLU A 426 15.20 -14.58 -24.05
CA GLU A 426 15.11 -13.28 -24.74
C GLU A 426 14.59 -12.15 -23.82
N THR A 427 13.97 -12.51 -22.70
CA THR A 427 13.40 -11.52 -21.77
C THR A 427 14.55 -10.81 -21.03
N PRO A 428 14.70 -9.47 -21.10
CA PRO A 428 15.76 -8.76 -20.38
C PRO A 428 15.60 -8.92 -18.86
N SER A 429 16.61 -8.52 -18.07
CA SER A 429 16.51 -8.58 -16.60
C SER A 429 15.43 -7.64 -16.11
N PRO A 430 14.33 -8.14 -15.51
CA PRO A 430 13.36 -7.24 -14.96
C PRO A 430 13.85 -6.66 -13.63
N ILE A 431 13.61 -5.38 -13.45
CA ILE A 431 13.54 -4.73 -12.14
C ILE A 431 12.07 -4.66 -11.73
N ILE A 432 11.77 -5.08 -10.51
CA ILE A 432 10.45 -4.93 -9.94
C ILE A 432 10.43 -3.63 -9.14
N GLY A 433 9.51 -2.74 -9.51
CA GLY A 433 9.29 -1.45 -8.85
C GLY A 433 7.82 -1.27 -8.48
N MET A 434 7.50 -0.06 -8.04
CA MET A 434 6.13 0.40 -7.89
C MET A 434 5.95 1.68 -8.69
N SER A 435 4.89 1.75 -9.50
CA SER A 435 4.47 2.99 -10.12
C SER A 435 2.96 3.11 -10.02
N ASN A 436 2.47 4.30 -9.66
CA ASN A 436 1.03 4.54 -9.50
C ASN A 436 0.36 3.57 -8.52
N ASN A 437 1.04 3.21 -7.42
CA ASN A 437 0.57 2.25 -6.42
C ASN A 437 0.29 0.84 -6.97
N GLU A 438 0.83 0.52 -8.15
CA GLU A 438 0.80 -0.80 -8.76
C GLU A 438 2.23 -1.34 -8.89
N VAL A 439 2.38 -2.65 -8.77
CA VAL A 439 3.68 -3.31 -8.97
C VAL A 439 3.98 -3.34 -10.47
N THR A 440 5.14 -2.82 -10.85
CA THR A 440 5.55 -2.73 -12.25
C THR A 440 6.82 -3.52 -12.50
N THR A 441 6.93 -4.08 -13.70
CA THR A 441 8.14 -4.72 -14.21
C THR A 441 8.79 -3.80 -15.25
N GLY A 442 10.04 -3.41 -15.02
CA GLY A 442 10.82 -2.55 -15.90
C GLY A 442 12.11 -3.22 -16.36
N ASP A 443 12.82 -2.61 -17.29
CA ASP A 443 14.17 -3.02 -17.67
C ASP A 443 15.18 -2.54 -16.61
N LEU A 444 15.92 -3.48 -16.02
CA LEU A 444 16.94 -3.20 -15.01
C LEU A 444 17.99 -2.20 -15.51
N MET A 445 18.45 -2.34 -16.76
CA MET A 445 19.53 -1.52 -17.29
C MET A 445 19.10 -0.09 -17.51
N LYS A 446 17.91 0.09 -18.06
CA LYS A 446 17.33 1.42 -18.22
C LYS A 446 17.17 2.12 -16.88
N ALA A 447 16.82 1.39 -15.82
CA ALA A 447 16.68 1.96 -14.48
C ALA A 447 18.02 2.41 -13.88
N VAL A 448 19.08 1.62 -14.04
CA VAL A 448 20.43 1.96 -13.59
C VAL A 448 21.01 3.15 -14.38
N GLU A 449 20.83 3.16 -15.70
CA GLU A 449 21.26 4.26 -16.57
C GLU A 449 20.64 5.60 -16.17
N LEU A 450 19.32 5.62 -15.97
CA LEU A 450 18.60 6.82 -15.51
C LEU A 450 19.09 7.30 -14.13
N THR A 451 19.44 6.38 -13.25
CA THR A 451 19.94 6.71 -11.90
C THR A 451 21.34 7.33 -11.96
N HIS A 452 22.22 6.81 -12.81
CA HIS A 452 23.52 7.40 -13.08
C HIS A 452 23.42 8.78 -13.76
N GLU A 453 22.43 8.99 -14.63
CA GLU A 453 22.19 10.27 -15.29
C GLU A 453 21.92 11.40 -14.26
N VAL A 454 21.23 11.09 -13.15
CA VAL A 454 21.02 12.06 -12.05
C VAL A 454 22.34 12.51 -11.45
N ALA A 455 23.22 11.55 -11.12
CA ALA A 455 24.52 11.84 -10.54
C ALA A 455 25.41 12.63 -11.50
N GLN A 456 25.36 12.30 -12.80
CA GLN A 456 26.04 13.05 -13.85
C GLN A 456 25.53 14.49 -13.96
N ALA A 457 24.21 14.68 -14.00
CA ALA A 457 23.59 16.01 -14.08
C ALA A 457 23.99 16.90 -12.89
N ILE A 458 24.05 16.34 -11.68
CA ILE A 458 24.56 17.06 -10.50
C ILE A 458 26.05 17.41 -10.68
N GLY A 459 26.89 16.47 -11.11
CA GLY A 459 28.32 16.70 -11.35
C GLY A 459 28.61 17.76 -12.41
N GLU A 460 27.74 17.87 -13.42
CA GLU A 460 27.79 18.89 -14.47
C GLU A 460 27.15 20.23 -14.06
N LYS A 461 26.69 20.36 -12.81
CA LYS A 461 25.96 21.53 -12.27
C LYS A 461 24.63 21.81 -12.99
N ASN A 462 24.06 20.81 -13.66
CA ASN A 462 22.75 20.88 -14.28
C ASN A 462 21.65 20.37 -13.32
N PHE A 463 21.41 21.14 -12.26
CA PHE A 463 20.44 20.79 -11.21
C PHE A 463 18.99 20.75 -11.72
N ALA A 464 18.66 21.54 -12.76
CA ALA A 464 17.35 21.48 -13.40
C ALA A 464 17.09 20.09 -14.00
N ARG A 465 18.06 19.54 -14.75
CA ARG A 465 17.98 18.18 -15.28
C ARG A 465 17.93 17.13 -14.18
N ALA A 466 18.70 17.31 -13.09
CA ALA A 466 18.69 16.38 -11.96
C ALA A 466 17.29 16.28 -11.30
N ILE A 467 16.58 17.41 -11.16
CA ILE A 467 15.20 17.45 -10.66
C ILE A 467 14.24 16.79 -11.64
N GLU A 468 14.36 17.05 -12.94
CA GLU A 468 13.50 16.46 -13.97
C GLU A 468 13.61 14.93 -14.05
N LEU A 469 14.76 14.38 -13.68
CA LEU A 469 15.03 12.94 -13.65
C LEU A 469 14.48 12.25 -12.39
N ARG A 470 14.03 13.01 -11.38
CA ARG A 470 13.31 12.48 -10.22
C ARG A 470 11.86 12.19 -10.57
N ASP A 471 11.20 11.44 -9.70
CA ASP A 471 9.78 11.16 -9.86
C ASP A 471 8.96 12.48 -9.81
N PRO A 472 7.85 12.58 -10.57
CA PRO A 472 7.02 13.79 -10.58
C PRO A 472 6.49 14.18 -9.19
N GLN A 473 6.32 13.21 -8.30
CA GLN A 473 5.85 13.46 -6.94
C GLN A 473 6.91 14.22 -6.11
N PHE A 474 8.20 13.97 -6.30
CA PHE A 474 9.29 14.74 -5.68
C PHE A 474 9.20 16.24 -5.99
N ILE A 475 8.91 16.60 -7.24
CA ILE A 475 8.79 18.01 -7.67
C ILE A 475 7.57 18.65 -7.01
N GLU A 476 6.41 17.99 -7.05
CA GLU A 476 5.19 18.49 -6.42
C GLU A 476 5.36 18.68 -4.91
N GLU A 477 6.06 17.76 -4.24
CA GLU A 477 6.38 17.84 -2.82
C GLU A 477 7.35 18.99 -2.51
N LEU A 478 8.36 19.21 -3.36
CA LEU A 478 9.30 20.32 -3.24
C LEU A 478 8.61 21.67 -3.41
N GLU A 479 7.70 21.79 -4.37
CA GLU A 479 6.87 22.97 -4.56
C GLU A 479 5.97 23.23 -3.35
N ALA A 480 5.28 22.19 -2.86
CA ALA A 480 4.41 22.30 -1.69
C ALA A 480 5.19 22.67 -0.42
N TYR A 481 6.38 22.09 -0.23
CA TYR A 481 7.29 22.46 0.86
C TYR A 481 7.69 23.94 0.79
N THR A 482 8.18 24.36 -0.38
CA THR A 482 8.62 25.74 -0.62
C THR A 482 7.48 26.73 -0.35
N ALA A 483 6.31 26.45 -0.93
CA ALA A 483 5.14 27.31 -0.86
C ALA A 483 4.49 27.41 0.53
N THR A 484 4.80 26.49 1.44
CA THR A 484 4.24 26.48 2.82
C THR A 484 5.26 26.91 3.87
N THR A 485 6.54 26.96 3.52
CA THR A 485 7.63 27.25 4.45
C THR A 485 8.22 28.62 4.20
N ILE A 486 8.51 28.99 2.95
CA ILE A 486 9.15 30.26 2.63
C ILE A 486 8.09 31.36 2.54
N LEU A 487 8.14 32.31 3.47
CA LEU A 487 7.32 33.53 3.46
C LEU A 487 8.07 34.63 2.71
N ASP A 488 8.20 34.54 1.39
CA ASP A 488 8.89 35.58 0.61
C ASP A 488 8.22 36.96 0.73
N ASP A 489 8.92 37.98 0.22
CA ASP A 489 8.62 39.42 0.19
C ASP A 489 7.36 39.83 -0.58
N ASN A 490 6.33 38.98 -0.61
CA ASN A 490 5.10 39.03 -1.39
C ASN A 490 5.17 38.40 -2.80
N SER A 491 6.25 37.68 -3.14
CA SER A 491 6.43 37.04 -4.46
C SER A 491 5.26 36.13 -4.91
N MET A 492 4.62 35.42 -3.96
CA MET A 492 3.51 34.50 -4.23
C MET A 492 2.11 35.14 -4.11
N LEU A 493 2.01 36.42 -3.73
CA LEU A 493 0.72 37.05 -3.49
C LEU A 493 -0.09 37.15 -4.78
N LEU A 494 -1.35 36.74 -4.70
CA LEU A 494 -2.31 37.00 -5.76
C LEU A 494 -2.74 38.47 -5.77
N PRO A 495 -3.20 38.97 -6.93
CA PRO A 495 -3.86 40.27 -7.03
C PRO A 495 -5.00 40.40 -6.00
N PRO A 496 -5.23 41.58 -5.40
CA PRO A 496 -6.24 41.75 -4.34
C PRO A 496 -7.63 41.21 -4.67
N HIS A 497 -8.09 41.35 -5.93
CA HIS A 497 -9.41 40.88 -6.37
C HIS A 497 -9.52 39.36 -6.52
N ARG A 498 -8.39 38.64 -6.58
CA ARG A 498 -8.34 37.17 -6.61
C ARG A 498 -8.13 36.54 -5.23
N ARG A 499 -8.04 37.34 -4.16
CA ARG A 499 -7.82 36.83 -2.80
C ARG A 499 -9.13 36.34 -2.20
N LEU A 500 -9.15 35.07 -1.79
CA LEU A 500 -10.31 34.37 -1.25
C LEU A 500 -10.36 34.38 0.28
N ARG A 501 -11.57 34.19 0.82
CA ARG A 501 -11.82 33.74 2.20
C ARG A 501 -12.18 32.26 2.20
N ILE A 502 -11.32 31.42 2.77
CA ILE A 502 -11.40 29.97 2.69
C ILE A 502 -11.84 29.42 4.05
N GLY A 503 -12.94 28.68 4.10
CA GLY A 503 -13.38 27.95 5.29
C GLY A 503 -12.78 26.55 5.31
N ILE A 504 -12.28 26.10 6.47
CA ILE A 504 -11.69 24.78 6.68
C ILE A 504 -12.45 24.08 7.81
N ILE A 505 -12.93 22.87 7.56
CA ILE A 505 -13.80 22.12 8.48
C ILE A 505 -13.43 20.64 8.53
N HIS A 506 -13.44 20.03 9.71
CA HIS A 506 -13.25 18.59 9.89
C HIS A 506 -14.60 17.89 10.12
N VAL A 507 -14.83 16.78 9.41
CA VAL A 507 -16.09 16.02 9.47
C VAL A 507 -15.84 14.51 9.49
N GLY A 508 -16.40 13.81 10.47
CA GLY A 508 -16.26 12.37 10.66
C GLY A 508 -15.57 12.00 11.97
N ALA A 509 -14.97 10.81 12.01
CA ALA A 509 -14.09 10.40 13.11
C ALA A 509 -12.69 11.02 12.96
N PRO A 510 -11.93 11.21 14.05
CA PRO A 510 -10.55 11.67 13.97
C PRO A 510 -9.68 10.72 13.14
N ALA A 511 -8.76 11.27 12.36
CA ALA A 511 -7.81 10.53 11.55
C ALA A 511 -6.46 11.25 11.52
N GLY A 512 -5.36 10.49 11.41
CA GLY A 512 -4.03 11.05 11.19
C GLY A 512 -4.01 11.94 9.94
N GLY A 513 -3.32 13.07 10.00
CA GLY A 513 -3.15 13.97 8.85
C GLY A 513 -4.20 15.08 8.71
N MET A 514 -5.31 15.08 9.46
CA MET A 514 -6.29 16.19 9.42
C MET A 514 -5.65 17.54 9.77
N ASN A 515 -4.91 17.59 10.88
CA ASN A 515 -4.19 18.79 11.31
C ASN A 515 -3.06 19.18 10.34
N ALA A 516 -2.37 18.20 9.75
CA ALA A 516 -1.33 18.45 8.76
C ALA A 516 -1.89 19.10 7.48
N ALA A 517 -3.03 18.61 6.99
CA ALA A 517 -3.73 19.18 5.84
C ALA A 517 -4.20 20.60 6.15
N THR A 518 -4.81 20.83 7.31
CA THR A 518 -5.25 22.16 7.74
C THR A 518 -4.09 23.14 7.89
N ARG A 519 -2.96 22.72 8.48
CA ARG A 519 -1.76 23.56 8.56
C ARG A 519 -1.29 23.99 7.18
N THR A 520 -1.18 23.05 6.25
CA THR A 520 -0.72 23.33 4.90
C THR A 520 -1.68 24.26 4.16
N ALA A 521 -2.99 24.00 4.25
CA ALA A 521 -4.01 24.86 3.67
C ALA A 521 -3.92 26.29 4.21
N VAL A 522 -3.77 26.48 5.53
CA VAL A 522 -3.65 27.81 6.15
C VAL A 522 -2.37 28.52 5.71
N ARG A 523 -1.21 27.85 5.75
CA ARG A 523 0.07 28.47 5.38
C ARG A 523 0.11 28.84 3.91
N TYR A 524 -0.34 27.95 3.04
CA TYR A 524 -0.41 28.23 1.61
C TYR A 524 -1.42 29.35 1.30
N ALA A 525 -2.61 29.34 1.93
CA ALA A 525 -3.58 30.44 1.81
C ALA A 525 -2.95 31.80 2.13
N ILE A 526 -2.26 31.92 3.26
CA ILE A 526 -1.63 33.17 3.70
C ILE A 526 -0.57 33.62 2.70
N ASN A 527 0.26 32.69 2.21
CA ASN A 527 1.30 33.00 1.22
C ASN A 527 0.74 33.46 -0.14
N ARG A 528 -0.49 33.07 -0.48
CA ARG A 528 -1.23 33.56 -1.66
C ARG A 528 -2.02 34.85 -1.39
N GLY A 529 -2.07 35.31 -0.13
CA GLY A 529 -2.83 36.49 0.31
C GLY A 529 -4.30 36.22 0.63
N HIS A 530 -4.70 34.95 0.67
CA HIS A 530 -6.02 34.53 1.13
C HIS A 530 -6.16 34.66 2.64
N LYS A 531 -7.40 34.64 3.12
CA LYS A 531 -7.71 34.52 4.55
C LYS A 531 -8.29 33.14 4.84
N ALA A 532 -7.70 32.43 5.79
CA ALA A 532 -8.16 31.09 6.19
C ALA A 532 -8.99 31.16 7.48
N PHE A 533 -10.14 30.49 7.49
CA PHE A 533 -11.06 30.42 8.62
C PHE A 533 -11.22 28.98 9.09
N GLY A 534 -10.91 28.70 10.35
CA GLY A 534 -11.18 27.43 11.00
C GLY A 534 -12.63 27.36 11.46
N ILE A 535 -13.33 26.30 11.09
CA ILE A 535 -14.70 26.03 11.51
C ILE A 535 -14.67 24.94 12.57
N ASN A 536 -14.89 25.36 13.82
CA ASN A 536 -14.72 24.49 14.97
C ASN A 536 -15.92 23.55 15.14
N ASN A 537 -15.65 22.28 15.47
CA ASN A 537 -16.65 21.25 15.78
C ASN A 537 -17.62 20.95 14.64
N GLY A 538 -17.11 20.82 13.41
CA GLY A 538 -17.88 20.40 12.25
C GLY A 538 -19.09 21.30 11.95
N PHE A 539 -20.07 20.76 11.21
CA PHE A 539 -21.27 21.51 10.84
C PHE A 539 -22.13 21.98 12.02
N PRO A 540 -22.24 21.24 13.15
CA PRO A 540 -22.93 21.73 14.32
C PRO A 540 -22.30 23.01 14.89
N GLY A 541 -20.97 23.11 14.90
CA GLY A 541 -20.28 24.32 15.33
C GLY A 541 -20.40 25.45 14.31
N LEU A 542 -20.37 25.15 13.01
CA LEU A 542 -20.66 26.13 11.96
C LEU A 542 -22.04 26.76 12.14
N ALA A 543 -23.08 25.95 12.38
CA ALA A 543 -24.44 26.44 12.58
C ALA A 543 -24.54 27.39 13.79
N ARG A 544 -23.76 27.13 14.85
CA ARG A 544 -23.62 28.02 16.02
C ARG A 544 -22.72 29.25 15.78
N GLY A 545 -22.08 29.35 14.63
CA GLY A 545 -21.18 30.44 14.27
C GLY A 545 -19.78 30.32 14.86
N SER A 546 -19.33 29.12 15.24
CA SER A 546 -17.99 28.84 15.77
C SER A 546 -16.93 28.87 14.66
N VAL A 547 -16.61 30.06 14.18
CA VAL A 547 -15.66 30.31 13.09
C VAL A 547 -14.59 31.30 13.56
N GLU A 548 -13.32 30.98 13.33
CA GLU A 548 -12.18 31.82 13.71
C GLU A 548 -11.19 32.00 12.56
N GLU A 549 -10.51 33.15 12.48
CA GLU A 549 -9.44 33.39 11.50
C GLU A 549 -8.15 32.71 11.98
N LEU A 550 -7.58 31.82 11.17
CA LEU A 550 -6.35 31.10 11.48
C LEU A 550 -5.15 31.89 10.97
N THR A 551 -4.11 31.99 11.81
CA THR A 551 -2.85 32.67 11.48
C THR A 551 -1.73 31.66 11.22
N TRP A 552 -0.64 32.12 10.60
CA TRP A 552 0.51 31.27 10.28
C TRP A 552 1.09 30.56 11.51
N ILE A 553 1.15 31.27 12.65
CA ILE A 553 1.67 30.75 13.92
C ILE A 553 0.67 29.86 14.66
N ALA A 554 -0.64 30.11 14.51
CA ALA A 554 -1.67 29.32 15.18
C ALA A 554 -1.62 27.83 14.79
N VAL A 555 -1.24 27.55 13.54
CA VAL A 555 -1.09 26.19 13.00
C VAL A 555 0.34 25.63 13.10
N ASP A 556 1.25 26.31 13.82
CA ASP A 556 2.61 25.78 14.00
C ASP A 556 2.60 24.48 14.83
N GLY A 557 3.38 23.50 14.38
CA GLY A 557 3.44 22.18 15.00
C GLY A 557 2.24 21.26 14.75
N TRP A 558 1.19 21.71 14.05
CA TRP A 558 0.02 20.88 13.74
C TRP A 558 0.36 19.69 12.81
N THR A 559 1.48 19.73 12.08
CA THR A 559 1.94 18.63 11.20
C THR A 559 2.05 17.30 11.94
N SER A 560 2.60 17.31 13.16
CA SER A 560 2.91 16.10 13.92
C SER A 560 1.83 15.72 14.94
N ARG A 561 0.74 16.48 15.04
CA ARG A 561 -0.34 16.23 16.01
C ARG A 561 -1.43 15.37 15.40
N GLY A 562 -1.75 14.25 16.04
CA GLY A 562 -2.91 13.44 15.67
C GLY A 562 -4.24 14.10 16.04
N GLY A 563 -5.34 13.44 15.66
CA GLY A 563 -6.68 13.92 15.95
C GLY A 563 -7.08 15.17 15.15
N SER A 564 -7.81 16.07 15.80
CA SER A 564 -8.40 17.27 15.18
C SER A 564 -8.38 18.45 16.16
N GLU A 565 -7.55 19.45 15.90
CA GLU A 565 -7.47 20.68 16.70
C GLU A 565 -8.70 21.57 16.52
N LEU A 566 -9.33 21.53 15.34
CA LEU A 566 -10.62 22.22 15.09
C LEU A 566 -11.81 21.50 15.76
N GLY A 567 -11.63 20.26 16.24
CA GLY A 567 -12.73 19.38 16.63
C GLY A 567 -13.47 18.81 15.42
N THR A 568 -13.82 17.53 15.48
CA THR A 568 -14.50 16.81 14.40
C THR A 568 -15.66 15.99 14.93
N ASN A 569 -16.71 15.81 14.12
CA ASN A 569 -17.85 14.96 14.43
C ASN A 569 -18.56 14.49 13.16
N ARG A 570 -19.48 13.53 13.31
CA ARG A 570 -20.16 12.82 12.21
C ARG A 570 -21.44 13.50 11.72
N ALA A 571 -21.74 14.73 12.12
CA ALA A 571 -23.01 15.36 11.76
C ALA A 571 -22.99 15.85 10.29
N VAL A 572 -24.02 15.45 9.53
CA VAL A 572 -24.17 15.77 8.11
C VAL A 572 -25.21 16.89 7.91
N PRO A 573 -24.96 17.88 7.04
CA PRO A 573 -25.92 18.91 6.65
C PRO A 573 -27.21 18.34 6.08
N GLY A 574 -28.36 18.88 6.47
CA GLY A 574 -29.68 18.44 6.00
C GLY A 574 -30.20 17.16 6.65
N GLU A 575 -29.39 16.49 7.49
CA GLU A 575 -29.80 15.32 8.28
C GLU A 575 -29.78 15.64 9.77
N ALA A 576 -28.60 16.02 10.29
CA ALA A 576 -28.40 16.33 11.70
C ALA A 576 -28.32 17.83 11.99
N VAL A 577 -28.09 18.66 10.96
CA VAL A 577 -27.90 20.11 11.08
C VAL A 577 -28.67 20.82 9.97
N ASP A 578 -29.34 21.92 10.31
CA ASP A 578 -30.07 22.75 9.35
C ASP A 578 -29.13 23.35 8.28
N ILE A 579 -29.45 23.10 7.02
CA ILE A 579 -28.64 23.54 5.87
C ILE A 579 -28.77 25.04 5.58
N GLY A 580 -29.91 25.64 5.90
CA GLY A 580 -30.13 27.07 5.80
C GLY A 580 -29.28 27.84 6.80
N MET A 581 -29.12 27.31 8.02
CA MET A 581 -28.19 27.88 9.00
C MET A 581 -26.73 27.80 8.54
N ILE A 582 -26.34 26.70 7.90
CA ILE A 582 -25.00 26.57 7.30
C ILE A 582 -24.80 27.62 6.21
N ALA A 583 -25.76 27.74 5.28
CA ALA A 583 -25.73 28.73 4.20
C ALA A 583 -25.69 30.18 4.73
N TYR A 584 -26.44 30.47 5.79
CA TYR A 584 -26.44 31.77 6.48
C TYR A 584 -25.06 32.10 7.07
N GLN A 585 -24.44 31.14 7.75
CA GLN A 585 -23.13 31.37 8.39
C GLN A 585 -22.02 31.54 7.36
N LEU A 586 -22.02 30.74 6.28
CA LEU A 586 -21.08 30.91 5.17
C LEU A 586 -21.22 32.31 4.54
N GLN A 587 -22.44 32.80 4.37
CA GLN A 587 -22.68 34.17 3.87
C GLN A 587 -22.25 35.24 4.88
N LYS A 588 -22.59 35.08 6.17
CA LYS A 588 -22.21 36.02 7.25
C LYS A 588 -20.70 36.19 7.35
N TYR A 589 -19.96 35.09 7.26
CA TYR A 589 -18.50 35.10 7.25
C TYR A 589 -17.91 35.25 5.85
N ASN A 590 -18.71 35.57 4.83
CA ASN A 590 -18.31 35.72 3.43
C ASN A 590 -17.28 34.66 2.99
N ILE A 591 -17.56 33.39 3.28
CA ILE A 591 -16.72 32.27 2.90
C ILE A 591 -16.93 32.00 1.41
N GLN A 592 -15.83 32.05 0.65
CA GLN A 592 -15.81 32.01 -0.81
C GLN A 592 -15.34 30.67 -1.36
N SER A 593 -14.80 29.80 -0.52
CA SER A 593 -14.46 28.40 -0.84
C SER A 593 -14.45 27.59 0.46
N LEU A 594 -14.80 26.31 0.38
CA LEU A 594 -14.91 25.43 1.54
C LEU A 594 -14.06 24.17 1.36
N LEU A 595 -13.11 23.96 2.26
CA LEU A 595 -12.30 22.75 2.37
C LEU A 595 -12.83 21.87 3.50
N ILE A 596 -13.34 20.69 3.13
CA ILE A 596 -13.84 19.69 4.07
C ILE A 596 -12.79 18.58 4.18
N ILE A 597 -12.35 18.25 5.39
CA ILE A 597 -11.37 17.18 5.61
C ILE A 597 -12.06 16.10 6.44
N GLY A 598 -12.19 14.90 5.90
CA GLY A 598 -13.00 13.90 6.59
C GLY A 598 -13.33 12.62 5.85
N GLY A 599 -14.05 11.76 6.55
CA GLY A 599 -14.40 10.42 6.07
C GLY A 599 -15.67 10.39 5.22
N PHE A 600 -16.40 9.29 5.29
CA PHE A 600 -17.63 9.13 4.51
C PHE A 600 -18.70 10.18 4.84
N GLU A 601 -18.79 10.64 6.10
CA GLU A 601 -19.69 11.75 6.47
C GLU A 601 -19.33 13.07 5.77
N ALA A 602 -18.03 13.33 5.52
CA ALA A 602 -17.61 14.48 4.73
C ALA A 602 -18.04 14.32 3.26
N PHE A 603 -17.86 13.13 2.68
CA PHE A 603 -18.35 12.79 1.35
C PHE A 603 -19.88 13.00 1.23
N SER A 604 -20.66 12.49 2.18
CA SER A 604 -22.11 12.71 2.24
C SER A 604 -22.45 14.20 2.39
N SER A 605 -21.67 14.95 3.16
CA SER A 605 -21.88 16.39 3.32
C SER A 605 -21.68 17.16 2.02
N VAL A 606 -20.68 16.82 1.21
CA VAL A 606 -20.49 17.42 -0.12
C VAL A 606 -21.70 17.17 -1.01
N ILE A 607 -22.26 15.96 -1.01
CA ILE A 607 -23.49 15.63 -1.76
C ILE A 607 -24.65 16.54 -1.34
N LYS A 608 -24.88 16.67 -0.03
CA LYS A 608 -26.00 17.49 0.49
C LYS A 608 -25.82 18.97 0.19
N LEU A 609 -24.59 19.49 0.30
CA LEU A 609 -24.28 20.87 -0.02
C LEU A 609 -24.43 21.14 -1.53
N GLU A 610 -23.97 20.23 -2.39
CA GLU A 610 -24.12 20.34 -3.85
C GLU A 610 -25.60 20.36 -4.25
N GLN A 611 -26.40 19.42 -3.71
CA GLN A 611 -27.83 19.36 -3.94
C GLN A 611 -28.54 20.65 -3.51
N ALA A 612 -28.09 21.31 -2.44
CA ALA A 612 -28.73 22.52 -1.92
C ALA A 612 -28.31 23.83 -2.62
N ARG A 613 -27.38 23.79 -3.59
CA ARG A 613 -26.91 24.98 -4.32
C ARG A 613 -28.02 25.74 -5.06
N HIS A 614 -29.07 25.04 -5.51
CA HIS A 614 -30.20 25.68 -6.18
C HIS A 614 -31.06 26.55 -5.24
N GLN A 615 -31.03 26.28 -3.93
CA GLN A 615 -31.81 27.00 -2.91
C GLN A 615 -31.00 28.12 -2.27
N TYR A 616 -29.68 27.93 -2.13
CA TYR A 616 -28.82 28.84 -1.39
C TYR A 616 -27.64 29.30 -2.26
N PRO A 617 -27.67 30.54 -2.79
CA PRO A 617 -26.56 31.10 -3.58
C PRO A 617 -25.22 31.13 -2.85
N SER A 618 -25.20 31.21 -1.51
CA SER A 618 -23.97 31.16 -0.72
C SER A 618 -23.27 29.80 -0.72
N LEU A 619 -23.95 28.73 -1.18
CA LEU A 619 -23.33 27.41 -1.41
C LEU A 619 -22.74 27.25 -2.82
N CYS A 620 -22.99 28.22 -3.71
CA CYS A 620 -22.42 28.28 -5.06
C CYS A 620 -20.97 28.80 -5.02
N ILE A 621 -20.15 28.12 -4.23
CA ILE A 621 -18.72 28.32 -4.05
C ILE A 621 -18.01 26.98 -4.31
N PRO A 622 -16.72 26.97 -4.69
CA PRO A 622 -15.97 25.73 -4.79
C PRO A 622 -15.91 25.00 -3.44
N ILE A 623 -16.21 23.70 -3.47
CA ILE A 623 -16.17 22.80 -2.31
C ILE A 623 -15.21 21.65 -2.64
N ALA A 624 -14.14 21.53 -1.88
CA ALA A 624 -13.20 20.43 -1.99
C ALA A 624 -13.30 19.55 -0.74
N CYS A 625 -13.23 18.23 -0.94
CA CYS A 625 -13.13 17.29 0.17
C CYS A 625 -11.85 16.48 0.07
N ILE A 626 -11.04 16.51 1.13
CA ILE A 626 -9.88 15.63 1.30
C ILE A 626 -10.33 14.42 2.13
N PRO A 627 -10.30 13.20 1.56
CA PRO A 627 -10.60 11.99 2.30
C PRO A 627 -9.67 11.79 3.49
N ALA A 628 -10.22 11.74 4.71
CA ALA A 628 -9.51 11.51 5.96
C ALA A 628 -10.30 10.54 6.86
N THR A 629 -9.88 9.28 6.89
CA THR A 629 -10.50 8.18 7.64
C THR A 629 -9.51 7.02 7.77
N VAL A 630 -9.57 6.29 8.86
CA VAL A 630 -8.76 5.06 9.01
C VAL A 630 -9.25 3.94 8.09
N SER A 631 -10.53 3.94 7.70
CA SER A 631 -11.18 2.82 7.02
C SER A 631 -10.89 2.73 5.51
N ASN A 632 -10.26 3.75 4.93
CA ASN A 632 -10.08 3.89 3.48
C ASN A 632 -11.36 3.59 2.66
N ASN A 633 -12.50 4.15 3.11
CA ASN A 633 -13.83 3.84 2.59
C ASN A 633 -14.47 5.02 1.83
N VAL A 634 -13.69 6.04 1.46
CA VAL A 634 -14.20 7.19 0.72
C VAL A 634 -13.97 6.96 -0.78
N PRO A 635 -15.02 6.98 -1.61
CA PRO A 635 -14.90 6.84 -3.06
C PRO A 635 -14.07 7.94 -3.71
N GLY A 636 -13.41 7.61 -4.82
CA GLY A 636 -12.63 8.57 -5.60
C GLY A 636 -11.18 8.73 -5.15
N THR A 637 -10.71 7.92 -4.19
CA THR A 637 -9.31 7.84 -3.82
C THR A 637 -8.88 6.41 -3.47
N ASP A 638 -7.62 6.11 -3.74
CA ASP A 638 -6.94 4.89 -3.28
C ASP A 638 -6.44 5.02 -1.84
N PHE A 639 -6.33 6.25 -1.33
CA PHE A 639 -5.76 6.57 -0.03
C PHE A 639 -6.49 7.71 0.69
N SER A 640 -7.01 7.41 1.87
CA SER A 640 -7.49 8.41 2.82
C SER A 640 -6.47 8.70 3.91
N LEU A 641 -6.33 9.98 4.27
CA LEU A 641 -5.49 10.39 5.38
C LEU A 641 -5.87 9.66 6.68
N GLY A 642 -4.86 9.13 7.37
CA GLY A 642 -4.95 8.40 8.62
C GLY A 642 -4.99 6.88 8.46
N SER A 643 -5.12 6.37 7.23
CA SER A 643 -5.14 4.93 6.99
C SER A 643 -3.77 4.28 7.20
N ASP A 644 -2.68 4.94 6.78
CA ASP A 644 -1.31 4.45 7.01
C ASP A 644 -0.91 4.54 8.49
N THR A 645 -1.29 5.63 9.18
CA THR A 645 -1.16 5.73 10.64
C THR A 645 -1.86 4.55 11.33
N ALA A 646 -3.07 4.21 10.90
CA ALA A 646 -3.83 3.10 11.46
C ALA A 646 -3.18 1.73 11.18
N LEU A 647 -2.68 1.52 9.97
CA LEU A 647 -1.97 0.29 9.62
C LEU A 647 -0.73 0.09 10.50
N ASN A 648 0.07 1.13 10.71
CA ASN A 648 1.23 1.04 11.59
C ASN A 648 0.82 0.73 13.04
N ALA A 649 -0.23 1.39 13.57
CA ALA A 649 -0.73 1.09 14.91
C ALA A 649 -1.24 -0.36 15.07
N ILE A 650 -1.87 -0.92 14.03
CA ILE A 650 -2.31 -2.33 14.01
C ILE A 650 -1.08 -3.25 13.95
N VAL A 651 -0.13 -2.99 13.07
CA VAL A 651 1.08 -3.82 12.89
C VAL A 651 1.92 -3.84 14.17
N ASP A 652 2.14 -2.70 14.81
CA ASP A 652 2.89 -2.62 16.08
C ASP A 652 2.17 -3.39 17.20
N SER A 653 0.85 -3.29 17.26
CA SER A 653 0.04 -4.05 18.22
C SER A 653 0.11 -5.55 17.94
N CYS A 654 0.03 -5.95 16.68
CA CYS A 654 0.14 -7.34 16.24
C CYS A 654 1.51 -7.92 16.57
N ASP A 655 2.60 -7.19 16.36
CA ASP A 655 3.95 -7.62 16.69
C ASP A 655 4.08 -7.92 18.20
N ALA A 656 3.55 -7.04 19.05
CA ALA A 656 3.52 -7.25 20.51
C ALA A 656 2.66 -8.47 20.90
N ILE A 657 1.51 -8.65 20.26
CA ILE A 657 0.62 -9.80 20.48
C ILE A 657 1.28 -11.11 20.02
N ILE A 658 1.92 -11.12 18.85
CA ILE A 658 2.67 -12.27 18.33
C ILE A 658 3.79 -12.64 19.30
N GLN A 659 4.54 -11.66 19.81
CA GLN A 659 5.59 -11.91 20.81
C GLN A 659 5.03 -12.54 22.10
N SER A 660 3.89 -12.06 22.59
CA SER A 660 3.19 -12.65 23.74
C SER A 660 2.74 -14.10 23.46
N ALA A 661 2.20 -14.34 22.27
CA ALA A 661 1.75 -15.65 21.82
C ALA A 661 2.92 -16.65 21.69
N ARG A 662 4.08 -16.20 21.16
CA ARG A 662 5.32 -16.99 21.12
C ARG A 662 5.78 -17.41 22.51
N SER A 663 5.68 -16.49 23.47
CA SER A 663 6.16 -16.69 24.85
C SER A 663 5.31 -17.70 25.62
N SER A 664 3.99 -17.66 25.44
CA SER A 664 3.05 -18.55 26.16
C SER A 664 2.99 -19.98 25.59
N ARG A 665 3.61 -20.20 24.43
CA ARG A 665 3.51 -21.40 23.57
C ARG A 665 2.08 -21.75 23.15
N ARG A 666 1.93 -22.30 21.94
CA ARG A 666 0.69 -22.88 21.41
C ARG A 666 -0.56 -21.98 21.59
N ARG A 667 -0.46 -20.72 21.19
CA ARG A 667 -1.55 -19.74 21.36
C ARG A 667 -1.85 -18.96 20.08
N VAL A 668 -3.14 -18.90 19.73
CA VAL A 668 -3.67 -18.04 18.68
C VAL A 668 -4.39 -16.83 19.30
N PHE A 669 -4.25 -15.66 18.69
CA PHE A 669 -5.05 -14.48 19.03
C PHE A 669 -6.01 -14.11 17.92
N VAL A 670 -7.28 -13.87 18.27
CA VAL A 670 -8.27 -13.24 17.40
C VAL A 670 -8.24 -11.73 17.69
N VAL A 671 -7.64 -10.98 16.77
CA VAL A 671 -7.44 -9.53 16.87
C VAL A 671 -8.56 -8.81 16.12
N GLU A 672 -9.35 -8.01 16.84
CA GLU A 672 -10.40 -7.18 16.26
C GLU A 672 -9.82 -5.86 15.75
N VAL A 673 -10.02 -5.60 14.45
CA VAL A 673 -9.59 -4.38 13.75
C VAL A 673 -10.79 -3.54 13.32
N GLN A 674 -10.59 -2.23 13.27
CA GLN A 674 -11.58 -1.27 12.78
C GLN A 674 -11.66 -1.30 11.25
N GLY A 675 -12.52 -0.46 10.69
CA GLY A 675 -12.70 -0.31 9.24
C GLY A 675 -14.17 -0.17 8.84
N GLY A 676 -15.11 -0.27 9.79
CA GLY A 676 -16.52 -0.32 9.47
C GLY A 676 -16.79 -1.44 8.45
N LYS A 677 -17.52 -1.13 7.39
CA LYS A 677 -17.86 -2.09 6.33
C LYS A 677 -16.79 -2.25 5.23
N SER A 678 -15.61 -1.68 5.41
CA SER A 678 -14.45 -1.87 4.53
C SER A 678 -13.45 -2.83 5.17
N GLY A 679 -13.07 -3.88 4.43
CA GLY A 679 -12.04 -4.84 4.83
C GLY A 679 -10.59 -4.35 4.73
N TYR A 680 -10.33 -3.13 4.21
CA TYR A 680 -9.00 -2.59 3.91
C TYR A 680 -7.96 -2.85 5.02
N LEU A 681 -8.24 -2.36 6.24
CA LEU A 681 -7.31 -2.48 7.36
C LEU A 681 -7.01 -3.94 7.72
N ALA A 682 -8.00 -4.83 7.63
CA ALA A 682 -7.83 -6.25 7.93
C ALA A 682 -6.98 -6.97 6.86
N VAL A 683 -7.13 -6.62 5.58
CA VAL A 683 -6.34 -7.19 4.49
C VAL A 683 -4.89 -6.72 4.56
N GLU A 684 -4.67 -5.41 4.53
CA GLU A 684 -3.33 -4.84 4.48
C GLU A 684 -2.53 -5.13 5.76
N ALA A 685 -3.15 -4.97 6.94
CA ALA A 685 -2.47 -5.33 8.19
C ALA A 685 -2.28 -6.85 8.33
N GLY A 686 -3.18 -7.66 7.75
CA GLY A 686 -3.06 -9.11 7.72
C GLY A 686 -1.84 -9.56 6.92
N LEU A 687 -1.61 -8.92 5.77
CA LEU A 687 -0.44 -9.12 4.94
C LEU A 687 0.84 -8.66 5.65
N ALA A 688 0.82 -7.45 6.23
CA ALA A 688 1.96 -6.85 6.93
C ALA A 688 2.36 -7.58 8.23
N SER A 689 1.39 -8.18 8.94
CA SER A 689 1.61 -8.89 10.20
C SER A 689 1.78 -10.40 10.02
N GLY A 690 1.48 -10.93 8.83
CA GLY A 690 1.53 -12.36 8.54
C GLY A 690 0.43 -13.16 9.25
N ALA A 691 -0.80 -12.64 9.24
CA ALA A 691 -1.96 -13.28 9.84
C ALA A 691 -2.23 -14.66 9.22
N SER A 692 -2.70 -15.62 10.03
CA SER A 692 -3.01 -16.98 9.56
C SER A 692 -4.25 -17.02 8.67
N THR A 693 -5.25 -16.21 9.00
CA THR A 693 -6.47 -15.98 8.24
C THR A 693 -7.03 -14.62 8.61
N ILE A 694 -7.92 -14.10 7.79
CA ILE A 694 -8.61 -12.84 8.04
C ILE A 694 -10.11 -12.96 7.77
N TYR A 695 -10.90 -12.15 8.47
CA TYR A 695 -12.34 -12.04 8.28
C TYR A 695 -12.71 -10.60 7.92
N ILE A 696 -13.31 -10.43 6.74
CA ILE A 696 -13.67 -9.13 6.18
C ILE A 696 -15.18 -9.04 5.85
N PRO A 697 -15.79 -7.85 5.94
CA PRO A 697 -17.22 -7.68 5.66
C PRO A 697 -17.64 -8.09 4.25
N GLU A 698 -16.72 -8.01 3.28
CA GLU A 698 -16.93 -8.37 1.87
C GLU A 698 -17.23 -9.86 1.66
N GLU A 699 -16.63 -10.73 2.47
CA GLU A 699 -16.75 -12.19 2.35
C GLU A 699 -17.71 -12.77 3.40
N GLY A 700 -17.90 -12.08 4.52
CA GLY A 700 -18.62 -12.59 5.68
C GLY A 700 -17.95 -13.82 6.31
N VAL A 701 -18.67 -14.44 7.25
CA VAL A 701 -18.22 -15.65 7.98
C VAL A 701 -19.37 -16.64 8.08
N ASN A 702 -19.07 -17.91 7.79
CA ASN A 702 -19.98 -19.05 7.92
C ASN A 702 -19.28 -20.23 8.61
N LEU A 703 -20.04 -21.23 9.02
CA LEU A 703 -19.52 -22.39 9.76
C LEU A 703 -18.49 -23.20 8.96
N SER A 704 -18.71 -23.38 7.66
CA SER A 704 -17.79 -24.13 6.79
C SER A 704 -16.40 -23.47 6.76
N ARG A 705 -16.37 -22.14 6.64
CA ARG A 705 -15.14 -21.34 6.69
C ARG A 705 -14.45 -21.49 8.05
N LEU A 706 -15.16 -21.30 9.15
CA LEU A 706 -14.61 -21.45 10.51
C LEU A 706 -14.02 -22.85 10.74
N GLN A 707 -14.72 -23.90 10.31
CA GLN A 707 -14.24 -25.27 10.43
C GLN A 707 -12.98 -25.52 9.58
N SER A 708 -12.89 -24.89 8.40
CA SER A 708 -11.68 -24.90 7.58
C SER A 708 -10.51 -24.19 8.27
N ASP A 709 -10.78 -23.03 8.88
CA ASP A 709 -9.80 -22.23 9.61
C ASP A 709 -9.23 -22.98 10.82
N VAL A 710 -10.09 -23.63 11.60
CA VAL A 710 -9.72 -24.51 12.72
C VAL A 710 -8.78 -25.62 12.24
N ARG A 711 -9.18 -26.36 11.20
CA ARG A 711 -8.39 -27.47 10.64
C ARG A 711 -7.02 -26.98 10.16
N HIS A 712 -6.99 -25.82 9.49
CA HIS A 712 -5.75 -25.21 9.04
C HIS A 712 -4.81 -24.88 10.22
N LEU A 713 -5.33 -24.25 11.28
CA LEU A 713 -4.56 -23.91 12.47
C LEU A 713 -4.06 -25.17 13.19
N MET A 714 -4.90 -26.19 13.35
CA MET A 714 -4.50 -27.48 13.93
C MET A 714 -3.33 -28.09 13.15
N ALA A 715 -3.42 -28.12 11.82
CA ALA A 715 -2.35 -28.64 10.96
C ALA A 715 -1.03 -27.85 11.14
N MET A 716 -1.10 -26.52 11.25
CA MET A 716 0.08 -25.70 11.52
C MET A 716 0.69 -25.98 12.91
N TYR A 717 -0.13 -26.18 13.96
CA TYR A 717 0.38 -26.49 15.30
C TYR A 717 0.92 -27.91 15.42
N MET A 718 0.38 -28.89 14.68
CA MET A 718 0.92 -30.25 14.61
C MET A 718 2.29 -30.28 13.94
N ASP A 719 2.51 -29.40 12.96
CA ASP A 719 3.78 -29.27 12.24
C ASP A 719 4.84 -28.45 13.02
N ASP A 720 4.47 -27.78 14.11
CA ASP A 720 5.44 -27.05 14.93
C ASP A 720 6.38 -27.99 15.69
N ALA A 721 7.65 -27.59 15.78
CA ALA A 721 8.62 -28.30 16.62
C ALA A 721 8.19 -28.19 18.11
N ALA A 722 8.34 -29.28 18.86
CA ALA A 722 7.88 -29.37 20.26
C ALA A 722 8.34 -28.21 21.16
N ASP A 723 9.55 -27.68 20.92
CA ASP A 723 10.16 -26.62 21.74
C ASP A 723 10.01 -25.21 21.18
N LYS A 724 9.43 -25.03 19.98
CA LYS A 724 9.30 -23.72 19.34
C LYS A 724 7.82 -23.36 19.15
N SER A 725 7.45 -22.14 19.51
CA SER A 725 6.12 -21.61 19.24
C SER A 725 6.19 -20.36 18.39
N GLU A 726 5.30 -20.29 17.41
CA GLU A 726 5.30 -19.25 16.39
C GLU A 726 4.58 -17.97 16.78
N GLY A 727 3.62 -18.08 17.71
CA GLY A 727 2.60 -17.06 17.96
C GLY A 727 1.78 -16.78 16.71
N ARG A 728 0.50 -17.15 16.71
CA ARG A 728 -0.38 -16.97 15.54
C ARG A 728 -1.45 -15.93 15.83
N ILE A 729 -1.83 -15.19 14.80
CA ILE A 729 -2.91 -14.20 14.88
C ILE A 729 -3.91 -14.38 13.74
N ILE A 730 -5.14 -13.97 14.01
CA ILE A 730 -6.24 -13.88 13.07
C ILE A 730 -6.75 -12.45 13.16
N LEU A 731 -6.91 -11.76 12.02
CA LEU A 731 -7.52 -10.43 12.03
C LEU A 731 -9.00 -10.54 11.67
N ARG A 732 -9.85 -9.93 12.48
CA ARG A 732 -11.30 -9.86 12.25
C ARG A 732 -11.72 -8.41 12.23
N ASN A 733 -12.31 -7.96 11.13
CA ASN A 733 -12.96 -6.66 11.11
C ASN A 733 -14.22 -6.67 12.01
N GLU A 734 -14.42 -5.58 12.75
CA GLU A 734 -15.52 -5.42 13.72
C GLU A 734 -16.93 -5.64 13.14
N SER A 735 -17.15 -5.32 11.86
CA SER A 735 -18.45 -5.28 11.18
C SER A 735 -18.78 -6.52 10.35
N VAL A 736 -17.93 -7.55 10.41
CA VAL A 736 -18.06 -8.80 9.64
C VAL A 736 -19.37 -9.54 9.94
N SER A 737 -19.63 -9.78 11.23
CA SER A 737 -20.81 -10.53 11.68
C SER A 737 -21.20 -10.09 13.08
N LYS A 738 -22.51 -9.94 13.31
CA LYS A 738 -23.08 -9.71 14.65
C LYS A 738 -23.13 -11.00 15.48
N THR A 739 -23.12 -12.16 14.82
CA THR A 739 -23.21 -13.48 15.46
C THR A 739 -21.82 -14.04 15.74
N TYR A 740 -20.96 -14.11 14.72
CA TYR A 740 -19.58 -14.53 14.86
C TYR A 740 -18.72 -13.36 15.34
N THR A 741 -18.87 -13.04 16.62
CA THR A 741 -18.07 -12.01 17.29
C THR A 741 -16.64 -12.50 17.52
N THR A 742 -15.72 -11.58 17.82
CA THR A 742 -14.33 -11.90 18.19
C THR A 742 -14.25 -12.93 19.31
N GLN A 743 -15.14 -12.80 20.31
CA GLN A 743 -15.22 -13.73 21.43
C GLN A 743 -15.72 -15.10 20.99
N VAL A 744 -16.83 -15.16 20.24
CA VAL A 744 -17.40 -16.43 19.75
C VAL A 744 -16.40 -17.20 18.89
N ILE A 745 -15.69 -16.52 17.98
CA ILE A 745 -14.66 -17.15 17.14
C ILE A 745 -13.54 -17.70 18.02
N SER A 746 -13.08 -16.93 19.01
CA SER A 746 -12.04 -17.39 19.94
C SER A 746 -12.48 -18.59 20.76
N ASP A 747 -13.72 -18.62 21.22
CA ASP A 747 -14.25 -19.74 22.02
C ASP A 747 -14.38 -21.01 21.19
N ILE A 748 -14.84 -20.90 19.94
CA ILE A 748 -14.86 -22.03 18.98
C ILE A 748 -13.43 -22.55 18.75
N LEU A 749 -12.47 -21.66 18.47
CA LEU A 749 -11.08 -22.05 18.25
C LEU A 749 -10.46 -22.73 19.47
N LYS A 750 -10.84 -22.29 20.67
CA LYS A 750 -10.37 -22.87 21.94
C LYS A 750 -10.95 -24.27 22.18
N GLU A 751 -12.23 -24.47 21.92
CA GLU A 751 -12.90 -25.75 22.12
C GLU A 751 -12.40 -26.79 21.09
N GLU A 752 -12.40 -26.44 19.81
CA GLU A 752 -11.99 -27.32 18.71
C GLU A 752 -10.47 -27.50 18.62
N GLY A 753 -9.70 -26.54 19.15
CA GLY A 753 -8.25 -26.64 19.27
C GLY A 753 -7.80 -27.70 20.28
N HIS A 754 -8.69 -28.18 21.14
CA HIS A 754 -8.44 -29.19 22.17
C HIS A 754 -7.13 -28.91 22.95
N ALA A 755 -6.26 -29.92 23.10
CA ALA A 755 -4.96 -29.77 23.75
C ALA A 755 -3.85 -29.22 22.82
N LEU A 756 -4.16 -28.94 21.55
CA LEU A 756 -3.15 -28.49 20.57
C LEU A 756 -2.80 -27.02 20.75
N PHE A 757 -3.79 -26.17 20.98
CA PHE A 757 -3.57 -24.74 21.20
C PHE A 757 -4.73 -24.08 21.96
N ASP A 758 -4.42 -22.94 22.56
CA ASP A 758 -5.38 -22.06 23.25
C ASP A 758 -5.67 -20.81 22.40
N SER A 759 -6.84 -20.19 22.59
CA SER A 759 -7.24 -18.96 21.88
C SER A 759 -7.50 -17.81 22.84
N ARG A 760 -7.10 -16.60 22.44
CA ARG A 760 -7.36 -15.35 23.16
C ARG A 760 -7.87 -14.26 22.21
N THR A 761 -8.54 -13.27 22.77
CA THR A 761 -9.02 -12.10 22.02
C THR A 761 -8.13 -10.90 22.28
N ALA A 762 -8.03 -10.01 21.30
CA ALA A 762 -7.46 -8.68 21.45
C ALA A 762 -8.32 -7.68 20.68
N VAL A 763 -8.85 -6.67 21.35
CA VAL A 763 -9.65 -5.62 20.71
C VAL A 763 -8.84 -4.34 20.71
N LEU A 764 -8.32 -3.95 19.55
CA LEU A 764 -7.46 -2.77 19.45
C LEU A 764 -8.28 -1.49 19.71
N GLY A 765 -9.52 -1.43 19.20
CA GLY A 765 -10.39 -0.28 19.38
C GLY A 765 -9.78 1.01 18.82
N HIS A 766 -9.90 2.10 19.57
CA HIS A 766 -9.56 3.45 19.08
C HIS A 766 -8.05 3.76 19.05
N ILE A 767 -7.18 2.91 19.60
CA ILE A 767 -5.73 3.11 19.49
C ILE A 767 -5.25 3.11 18.03
N GLN A 768 -6.05 2.50 17.14
CA GLN A 768 -5.84 2.47 15.69
C GLN A 768 -5.88 3.87 15.04
N GLN A 769 -6.39 4.91 15.70
CA GLN A 769 -6.31 6.27 15.17
C GLN A 769 -4.88 6.84 15.22
N GLY A 770 -4.00 6.24 16.04
CA GLY A 770 -2.64 6.69 16.27
C GLY A 770 -2.56 7.95 17.13
N VAL A 771 -1.39 8.17 17.74
CA VAL A 771 -1.11 9.37 18.53
C VAL A 771 -0.54 10.46 17.62
N ASN A 772 0.55 10.16 16.93
CA ASN A 772 1.15 11.02 15.92
C ASN A 772 0.86 10.42 14.54
N PRO A 773 0.51 11.23 13.53
CA PRO A 773 0.32 10.72 12.18
C PRO A 773 1.65 10.18 11.62
N SER A 774 1.57 9.14 10.80
CA SER A 774 2.72 8.60 10.08
C SER A 774 3.29 9.65 9.11
N PRO A 775 4.58 9.55 8.75
CA PRO A 775 5.19 10.48 7.79
C PRO A 775 4.45 10.52 6.45
N LEU A 776 3.99 9.36 5.94
CA LEU A 776 3.23 9.30 4.69
C LEU A 776 1.92 10.08 4.79
N ASP A 777 1.19 9.95 5.91
CA ASP A 777 -0.02 10.75 6.14
C ASP A 777 0.27 12.25 6.18
N ARG A 778 1.38 12.67 6.79
CA ARG A 778 1.80 14.09 6.85
C ARG A 778 2.15 14.67 5.47
N ILE A 779 2.87 13.90 4.66
CA ILE A 779 3.29 14.31 3.31
C ILE A 779 2.10 14.37 2.37
N ARG A 780 1.29 13.30 2.33
CA ARG A 780 0.09 13.24 1.48
C ARG A 780 -0.92 14.31 1.87
N ALA A 781 -1.09 14.59 3.16
CA ALA A 781 -1.93 15.68 3.64
C ALA A 781 -1.47 17.05 3.10
N THR A 782 -0.17 17.29 3.09
CA THR A 782 0.42 18.54 2.55
C THR A 782 0.13 18.67 1.06
N ARG A 783 0.37 17.60 0.29
CA ARG A 783 0.14 17.57 -1.15
C ARG A 783 -1.34 17.79 -1.52
N LEU A 784 -2.24 17.03 -0.90
CA LEU A 784 -3.69 17.16 -1.12
C LEU A 784 -4.23 18.54 -0.74
N ALA A 785 -3.73 19.13 0.36
CA ALA A 785 -4.13 20.47 0.78
C ALA A 785 -3.67 21.57 -0.19
N LYS A 786 -2.43 21.52 -0.68
CA LYS A 786 -1.94 22.48 -1.69
C LYS A 786 -2.78 22.40 -2.97
N CYS A 787 -2.99 21.19 -3.49
CA CYS A 787 -3.83 20.94 -4.65
C CYS A 787 -5.29 21.41 -4.46
N SER A 788 -5.83 21.30 -3.25
CA SER A 788 -7.18 21.78 -2.93
C SER A 788 -7.31 23.30 -3.04
N LEU A 789 -6.27 24.04 -2.70
CA LEU A 789 -6.26 25.50 -2.84
C LEU A 789 -6.06 25.92 -4.31
N ASP A 790 -5.18 25.24 -5.05
CA ASP A 790 -5.06 25.45 -6.50
C ASP A 790 -6.40 25.20 -7.21
N PHE A 791 -7.15 24.19 -6.76
CA PHE A 791 -8.51 23.94 -7.23
C PHE A 791 -9.45 25.12 -6.98
N PHE A 792 -9.42 25.74 -5.80
CA PHE A 792 -10.24 26.93 -5.50
C PHE A 792 -9.87 28.13 -6.38
N GLU A 793 -8.58 28.41 -6.52
CA GLU A 793 -8.08 29.51 -7.36
C GLU A 793 -8.55 29.33 -8.81
N LYS A 794 -8.40 28.12 -9.36
CA LYS A 794 -8.81 27.80 -10.75
C LYS A 794 -10.31 27.99 -10.98
N HIS A 795 -11.15 27.58 -10.03
CA HIS A 795 -12.61 27.62 -10.18
C HIS A 795 -13.23 29.00 -9.90
N THR A 796 -12.48 29.93 -9.30
CA THR A 796 -12.95 31.29 -8.99
C THR A 796 -12.37 32.36 -9.89
N ALA A 797 -11.18 32.15 -10.48
CA ALA A 797 -10.44 33.16 -11.23
C ALA A 797 -11.28 33.88 -12.31
N ALA A 798 -11.94 33.12 -13.19
CA ALA A 798 -12.71 33.69 -14.30
C ALA A 798 -13.88 34.59 -13.83
N THR A 799 -14.56 34.19 -12.75
CA THR A 799 -15.67 34.98 -12.17
C THR A 799 -15.15 36.25 -11.51
N LEU A 800 -14.06 36.15 -10.74
CA LEU A 800 -13.46 37.28 -10.04
C LEU A 800 -12.85 38.30 -11.00
N ASP A 801 -12.18 37.84 -12.06
CA ASP A 801 -11.63 38.73 -13.09
C ASP A 801 -12.74 39.46 -13.84
N ARG A 802 -13.85 38.76 -14.16
CA ARG A 802 -15.01 39.39 -14.79
C ARG A 802 -15.62 40.47 -13.89
N ALA A 803 -15.81 40.18 -12.61
CA ALA A 803 -16.35 41.16 -11.66
C ALA A 803 -15.43 42.37 -11.54
N HIS A 804 -14.12 42.15 -11.44
CA HIS A 804 -13.13 43.22 -11.37
C HIS A 804 -13.10 44.09 -12.63
N ASN A 805 -13.10 43.48 -13.83
CA ASN A 805 -13.11 44.20 -15.11
C ASN A 805 -14.37 45.06 -15.29
N LEU A 806 -15.48 44.69 -14.64
CA LEU A 806 -16.74 45.44 -14.65
C LEU A 806 -16.87 46.41 -13.46
N ASN A 807 -15.84 46.56 -12.61
CA ASN A 807 -15.86 47.33 -11.35
C ASN A 807 -17.00 46.94 -10.39
N ASN A 808 -17.42 45.67 -10.44
CA ASN A 808 -18.45 45.12 -9.55
C ASN A 808 -17.80 44.42 -8.35
N PRO A 809 -18.49 44.38 -7.18
CA PRO A 809 -18.05 43.53 -6.09
C PRO A 809 -18.10 42.05 -6.49
N ALA A 810 -17.29 41.22 -5.83
CA ALA A 810 -17.32 39.77 -6.05
C ALA A 810 -18.74 39.24 -5.78
N PRO A 811 -19.33 38.47 -6.71
CA PRO A 811 -20.67 37.93 -6.54
C PRO A 811 -20.72 36.94 -5.37
N ILE A 812 -21.89 36.78 -4.76
CA ILE A 812 -22.10 35.79 -3.70
C ILE A 812 -22.01 34.37 -4.27
N ASP A 813 -22.49 34.17 -5.50
CA ASP A 813 -22.42 32.91 -6.24
C ASP A 813 -21.20 32.86 -7.17
N LEU A 814 -20.04 32.58 -6.58
CA LEU A 814 -18.75 32.57 -7.29
C LEU A 814 -18.63 31.47 -8.34
N CYS A 815 -19.23 30.30 -8.10
CA CYS A 815 -19.10 29.14 -8.97
C CYS A 815 -20.36 28.26 -8.96
N ARG A 816 -21.00 28.12 -10.13
CA ARG A 816 -22.14 27.20 -10.35
C ARG A 816 -21.78 25.99 -11.21
N VAL A 817 -20.50 25.86 -11.59
CA VAL A 817 -20.03 24.75 -12.43
C VAL A 817 -20.17 23.44 -11.67
N GLU A 818 -20.66 22.39 -12.31
CA GLU A 818 -20.91 21.10 -11.64
C GLU A 818 -19.64 20.50 -11.01
N HIS A 819 -18.50 20.59 -11.72
CA HIS A 819 -17.20 20.09 -11.25
C HIS A 819 -16.56 20.91 -10.11
N SER A 820 -17.23 21.96 -9.60
CA SER A 820 -16.73 22.78 -8.49
C SER A 820 -16.98 22.16 -7.11
N ALA A 821 -17.68 21.02 -7.03
CA ALA A 821 -17.80 20.20 -5.81
C ALA A 821 -17.12 18.86 -6.07
N ALA A 822 -15.91 18.68 -5.51
CA ALA A 822 -15.05 17.54 -5.87
C ALA A 822 -14.39 16.88 -4.65
N ILE A 823 -14.12 15.58 -4.80
CA ILE A 823 -13.21 14.84 -3.93
C ILE A 823 -11.80 14.98 -4.51
N ILE A 824 -10.87 15.42 -3.67
CA ILE A 824 -9.46 15.59 -4.02
C ILE A 824 -8.70 14.46 -3.33
N GLY A 825 -8.34 13.46 -4.12
CA GLY A 825 -7.77 12.22 -3.64
C GLY A 825 -6.63 11.73 -4.53
N LEU A 826 -5.92 10.72 -4.04
CA LEU A 826 -4.89 10.04 -4.82
C LEU A 826 -5.51 8.92 -5.64
N SER A 827 -5.12 8.82 -6.91
CA SER A 827 -5.32 7.63 -7.75
C SER A 827 -3.95 7.22 -8.27
N GLY A 828 -3.44 6.11 -7.75
CA GLY A 828 -2.02 5.79 -7.83
C GLY A 828 -1.15 6.90 -7.24
N SER A 829 -0.21 7.42 -8.04
CA SER A 829 0.69 8.50 -7.64
C SER A 829 0.10 9.89 -7.88
N LYS A 830 -0.97 10.03 -8.68
CA LYS A 830 -1.49 11.33 -9.13
C LYS A 830 -2.61 11.85 -8.24
N VAL A 831 -2.63 13.16 -8.01
CA VAL A 831 -3.78 13.84 -7.40
C VAL A 831 -4.89 13.96 -8.44
N THR A 832 -6.07 13.45 -8.09
CA THR A 832 -7.27 13.49 -8.93
C THR A 832 -8.34 14.36 -8.30
N TYR A 833 -9.09 15.05 -9.15
CA TYR A 833 -10.19 15.92 -8.78
C TYR A 833 -11.46 15.32 -9.36
N ARG A 834 -12.16 14.49 -8.58
CA ARG A 834 -13.34 13.76 -9.08
C ARG A 834 -14.62 14.45 -8.62
N CYS A 835 -15.50 14.75 -9.56
CA CYS A 835 -16.76 15.42 -9.26
C CYS A 835 -17.65 14.51 -8.40
N ILE A 836 -18.36 15.09 -7.43
CA ILE A 836 -19.22 14.30 -6.54
C ILE A 836 -20.30 13.54 -7.32
N LYS A 837 -20.88 14.14 -8.37
CA LYS A 837 -21.91 13.51 -9.21
C LYS A 837 -21.41 12.25 -9.92
N GLU A 838 -20.12 12.23 -10.30
CA GLU A 838 -19.48 11.08 -10.95
C GLU A 838 -19.22 9.94 -9.95
N LEU A 839 -19.00 10.27 -8.68
CA LEU A 839 -18.68 9.30 -7.64
C LEU A 839 -19.90 8.65 -6.99
N VAL A 840 -21.04 9.35 -6.91
CA VAL A 840 -22.27 8.79 -6.29
C VAL A 840 -22.67 7.43 -6.89
N PRO A 841 -22.69 7.23 -8.23
CA PRO A 841 -23.02 5.93 -8.83
C PRO A 841 -22.02 4.82 -8.49
N LEU A 842 -20.76 5.17 -8.19
CA LEU A 842 -19.68 4.24 -7.85
C LEU A 842 -19.64 3.91 -6.34
N THR A 843 -20.62 4.37 -5.58
CA THR A 843 -20.65 4.31 -4.12
C THR A 843 -21.77 3.43 -3.61
N ASP A 844 -21.44 2.48 -2.74
CA ASP A 844 -22.42 1.80 -1.90
C ASP A 844 -22.78 2.71 -0.72
N MET A 845 -23.86 3.47 -0.87
CA MET A 845 -24.34 4.40 0.16
C MET A 845 -24.82 3.67 1.44
N LYS A 846 -25.27 2.41 1.32
CA LYS A 846 -25.77 1.62 2.45
C LYS A 846 -24.63 1.13 3.32
N ASN A 847 -23.60 0.55 2.69
CA ASN A 847 -22.41 0.08 3.40
C ASN A 847 -21.34 1.16 3.56
N ARG A 848 -21.56 2.35 2.99
CA ARG A 848 -20.69 3.52 3.14
C ARG A 848 -19.26 3.27 2.66
N LYS A 849 -19.12 2.76 1.43
CA LYS A 849 -17.82 2.45 0.82
C LYS A 849 -17.90 2.49 -0.71
N PRO A 850 -16.77 2.54 -1.45
CA PRO A 850 -16.80 2.33 -2.90
C PRO A 850 -17.28 0.91 -3.25
N LEU A 851 -17.88 0.75 -4.44
CA LEU A 851 -18.33 -0.55 -4.95
C LEU A 851 -17.14 -1.48 -5.27
N GLU A 852 -16.08 -0.92 -5.83
CA GLU A 852 -14.84 -1.64 -6.15
C GLU A 852 -13.70 -1.15 -5.25
N SER A 853 -12.73 -2.01 -4.99
CA SER A 853 -11.63 -1.72 -4.07
C SER A 853 -10.34 -2.43 -4.52
N TRP A 854 -9.30 -1.64 -4.80
CA TRP A 854 -8.02 -2.12 -5.34
C TRP A 854 -7.32 -3.15 -4.43
N TRP A 855 -7.42 -2.96 -3.11
CA TRP A 855 -6.77 -3.79 -2.09
C TRP A 855 -7.34 -5.20 -1.98
N LEU A 856 -8.51 -5.49 -2.58
CA LEU A 856 -9.04 -6.85 -2.63
C LEU A 856 -8.13 -7.80 -3.42
N THR A 857 -7.29 -7.29 -4.32
CA THR A 857 -6.27 -8.08 -5.02
C THR A 857 -5.22 -8.66 -4.08
N HIS A 858 -4.98 -8.04 -2.92
CA HIS A 858 -4.03 -8.52 -1.90
C HIS A 858 -4.62 -9.61 -0.99
N ARG A 859 -5.96 -9.72 -0.94
CA ARG A 859 -6.66 -10.66 -0.04
C ARG A 859 -6.22 -12.12 -0.21
N PRO A 860 -6.08 -12.69 -1.42
CA PRO A 860 -5.62 -14.07 -1.61
C PRO A 860 -4.18 -14.30 -1.13
N LEU A 861 -3.31 -13.28 -1.22
CA LEU A 861 -1.91 -13.39 -0.79
C LEU A 861 -1.78 -13.65 0.70
N VAL A 862 -2.72 -13.18 1.52
CA VAL A 862 -2.74 -13.45 2.97
C VAL A 862 -2.86 -14.96 3.24
N ASP A 863 -3.82 -15.63 2.59
CA ASP A 863 -4.06 -17.07 2.78
C ASP A 863 -2.92 -17.90 2.18
N LEU A 864 -2.41 -17.49 1.01
CA LEU A 864 -1.31 -18.17 0.35
C LEU A 864 -0.05 -18.11 1.21
N LEU A 865 0.36 -16.92 1.63
CA LEU A 865 1.59 -16.72 2.42
C LEU A 865 1.43 -17.17 3.87
N SER A 866 0.23 -17.44 4.37
CA SER A 866 0.01 -18.14 5.64
C SER A 866 0.17 -19.66 5.53
N GLY A 867 0.05 -20.18 4.30
CA GLY A 867 0.25 -21.59 3.95
C GLY A 867 -1.05 -22.39 3.98
N ARG A 868 -2.18 -21.73 3.72
CA ARG A 868 -3.47 -22.40 3.54
C ARG A 868 -3.35 -23.49 2.48
N GLY A 869 -3.71 -24.72 2.86
CA GLY A 869 -3.67 -25.92 2.00
C GLY A 869 -2.31 -26.61 1.87
N LEU A 870 -1.19 -25.98 2.25
CA LEU A 870 0.14 -26.60 2.22
C LEU A 870 0.40 -27.58 3.38
N PHE A 871 -0.28 -27.41 4.51
CA PHE A 871 -0.10 -28.26 5.71
C PHE A 871 -1.05 -29.46 5.76
N THR A 872 -1.73 -29.80 4.66
CA THR A 872 -2.56 -31.01 4.62
C THR A 872 -1.67 -32.27 4.57
N PRO A 873 -2.11 -33.42 5.11
CA PRO A 873 -1.33 -34.65 5.05
C PRO A 873 -0.93 -35.06 3.61
N GLN A 874 -1.80 -34.76 2.64
CA GLN A 874 -1.54 -34.99 1.21
C GLN A 874 -0.46 -34.05 0.66
N ALA A 875 -0.54 -32.75 0.94
CA ALA A 875 0.48 -31.78 0.53
C ALA A 875 1.84 -32.04 1.20
N GLN A 876 1.84 -32.41 2.49
CA GLN A 876 3.05 -32.81 3.21
C GLN A 876 3.66 -34.10 2.67
N ALA A 877 2.84 -35.08 2.25
CA ALA A 877 3.33 -36.29 1.60
C ALA A 877 3.98 -35.99 0.25
N THR A 878 3.45 -35.04 -0.52
CA THR A 878 4.06 -34.59 -1.79
C THR A 878 5.36 -33.82 -1.57
N LEU A 879 5.39 -32.89 -0.61
CA LEU A 879 6.61 -32.15 -0.24
C LEU A 879 7.71 -33.08 0.28
N ASN A 880 7.37 -34.07 1.11
CA ASN A 880 8.37 -35.00 1.67
C ASN A 880 8.87 -36.05 0.67
N ARG A 881 8.13 -36.33 -0.42
CA ARG A 881 8.60 -37.20 -1.52
C ARG A 881 9.67 -36.54 -2.41
N SER A 882 9.91 -35.23 -2.24
CA SER A 882 10.99 -34.48 -2.92
C SER A 882 12.30 -34.41 -2.11
N LYS A 883 12.31 -34.96 -0.89
CA LYS A 883 13.54 -35.27 -0.12
C LYS A 883 13.96 -36.69 -0.41
#